data_AF-A0A0C9X712-F1
#
_entry.id   AF-A0A0C9X712-F1
#
_cell.length_a   1.000
_cell.length_b   1.000
_cell.length_c   1.000
_cell.angle_alpha   90.00
_cell.angle_beta   90.00
_cell.angle_gamma   90.00
#
_symmetry.space_group_name_H-M   'P 1'
#
loop_
_entity.id
_entity.type
_entity.pdbx_description
1 polymer ?
#
loop_
_entity_poly.entity_id
_entity_poly.type
_entity_poly.pdbx_seq_one_letter_code
_entity_poly.pdbx_strand_id
1 'polypeptide(L)'
;MSKDSIAILKDAANKSSNKKGLSFKLRDTLSLPPNQPGLLKSLHAPVKAQDQQLTARTLKRMKRKQRKKERKRLAREKEGKVEASGTQLGIQRAEGRSEDSSTLSSHDAAITPTSGIKLEGEWKPDSWGEDQLKPPDIQDVFKPLKEWTRDHESPPHIPPKCRRRVEGLLEPDESAVLEDLASVSEHQPIATLSHGLERVLFNPGVHWLQDPRSRVYNFTPWLETIPKVNDFAFERLGGFIKSSRDEDLWALARQQKRRFAGSTSSLTGMLNQVYFLISNDKGVDTSILSRYFKNEPRTFTPGQRMPKTIILNHDEGVYAIDSYEKGGDSDKNILTWMGTLLEKFLTMTPEEFTTFTRSEAATEAKDSSLREAYRYAKSKRFVMRSQLDCYDSRLPGTGVFDIKTRACLPIRLDILNFEENSGYLIKSQHGLVESFEKEYYDLIRSAFLKYSFQVRIGNMDGVIVAYHNTSRMFGFQYISLPEMDACLFGSGEGVGDRVFSKCIGLLENVMEEVALCFPDESIKCTFETREDSQYMSVYVEPADWKGDESERPIKLLKVQATSYNGDHFIRGERAVSSSDPWTIHYVISQLSLPENEIRTLLQGAEARQFRAYNIPTGVDPDTLQSFWDALNFGGKSVEQDGTTFRPEVFKPPTKNVAMLRTMARAGREESERIAQLEFGKQKIVLGEPMETYRSDSSAIFGVSGIALDESDEPSEDPLLASKSDPSTIEPSATIVDASHDPENIETPICQP
;
A
#
# COMPACT_ATOMS: atom_id res chain seq x y z
N MET A 1 -42.83 23.86 19.58
CA MET A 1 -43.75 24.53 20.53
C MET A 1 -43.35 24.14 21.94
N SER A 2 -43.06 25.16 22.75
CA SER A 2 -43.00 25.27 24.22
C SER A 2 -42.26 24.19 25.04
N LYS A 3 -41.18 24.55 25.75
CA LYS A 3 -41.16 24.92 27.19
C LYS A 3 -41.47 23.72 28.11
N ASP A 4 -40.89 23.51 29.27
CA ASP A 4 -39.88 24.15 30.10
C ASP A 4 -39.82 23.26 31.36
N SER A 5 -38.74 23.39 32.13
CA SER A 5 -38.78 23.34 33.60
C SER A 5 -38.97 21.98 34.30
N ILE A 6 -37.94 21.45 34.99
CA ILE A 6 -37.37 21.85 36.30
C ILE A 6 -37.92 20.96 37.44
N ALA A 7 -37.00 20.61 38.35
CA ALA A 7 -37.19 20.50 39.80
C ALA A 7 -37.45 19.13 40.46
N ILE A 8 -36.46 18.74 41.27
CA ILE A 8 -36.50 18.59 42.75
C ILE A 8 -35.97 17.26 43.30
N LEU A 9 -34.89 17.47 44.06
CA LEU A 9 -34.17 16.62 45.01
C LEU A 9 -34.99 16.24 46.25
N LYS A 10 -34.53 15.17 46.94
CA LYS A 10 -34.49 14.91 48.41
C LYS A 10 -34.98 13.48 48.71
N ASP A 11 -34.49 12.73 49.68
CA ASP A 11 -33.26 12.72 50.49
C ASP A 11 -33.31 11.40 51.31
N ALA A 12 -32.16 10.96 51.80
CA ALA A 12 -31.94 10.16 53.01
C ALA A 12 -32.60 8.77 53.25
N ALA A 13 -31.70 7.78 53.33
CA ALA A 13 -31.49 6.83 54.45
C ALA A 13 -32.60 5.83 54.87
N ASN A 14 -32.27 4.52 54.89
CA ASN A 14 -31.76 3.87 56.11
C ASN A 14 -31.38 2.39 55.96
N LYS A 15 -30.50 1.99 56.88
CA LYS A 15 -29.94 0.68 57.25
C LYS A 15 -30.92 -0.51 57.31
N SER A 16 -30.43 -1.70 56.97
CA SER A 16 -30.33 -2.88 57.87
C SER A 16 -29.56 -4.00 57.14
N SER A 17 -28.42 -4.50 57.65
CA SER A 17 -28.29 -5.65 58.59
C SER A 17 -28.55 -7.01 57.89
N ASN A 18 -27.83 -8.11 58.10
CA ASN A 18 -26.71 -8.52 58.95
C ASN A 18 -26.27 -9.94 58.50
N LYS A 19 -25.05 -10.32 58.91
CA LYS A 19 -24.64 -11.67 59.40
C LYS A 19 -23.97 -12.75 58.51
N LYS A 20 -22.82 -13.18 59.06
CA LYS A 20 -22.05 -14.47 59.04
C LYS A 20 -20.99 -14.57 57.91
N GLY A 21 -19.68 -14.62 58.17
CA GLY A 21 -18.86 -15.32 59.19
C GLY A 21 -18.27 -16.60 58.54
N LEU A 22 -17.01 -17.06 58.62
CA LEU A 22 -15.79 -16.91 59.44
C LEU A 22 -14.59 -17.27 58.52
N SER A 23 -13.45 -16.56 58.53
CA SER A 23 -12.15 -16.84 59.21
C SER A 23 -11.20 -17.89 58.59
N PHE A 24 -9.96 -17.49 58.24
CA PHE A 24 -8.62 -18.07 58.59
C PHE A 24 -7.56 -17.36 57.70
N LYS A 25 -6.74 -16.40 58.18
CA LYS A 25 -5.45 -16.45 58.94
C LYS A 25 -4.24 -17.08 58.22
N LEU A 26 -3.24 -16.23 57.91
CA LEU A 26 -1.75 -16.38 57.97
C LEU A 26 -1.17 -15.01 57.50
N ARG A 27 -0.55 -14.11 58.29
CA ARG A 27 0.80 -14.10 58.93
C ARG A 27 1.90 -14.47 57.91
N ASP A 28 2.88 -13.63 57.56
CA ASP A 28 3.89 -12.87 58.34
C ASP A 28 4.32 -11.57 57.60
N THR A 29 4.32 -10.37 58.21
CA THR A 29 5.42 -9.63 58.87
C THR A 29 6.78 -9.57 58.17
N LEU A 30 7.19 -8.38 57.72
CA LEU A 30 8.48 -7.75 58.05
C LEU A 30 8.39 -6.21 57.86
N SER A 31 9.04 -5.51 58.77
CA SER A 31 8.88 -4.12 59.20
C SER A 31 9.82 -3.12 58.51
N LEU A 32 9.34 -1.89 58.30
CA LEU A 32 10.13 -0.67 58.03
C LEU A 32 10.10 0.28 59.25
N PRO A 33 11.14 1.10 59.51
CA PRO A 33 11.16 2.05 60.62
C PRO A 33 10.55 3.43 60.27
N PRO A 34 10.21 4.28 61.28
CA PRO A 34 9.36 5.47 61.11
C PRO A 34 10.05 6.84 61.35
N ASN A 35 9.27 7.91 61.11
CA ASN A 35 9.41 9.38 61.40
C ASN A 35 9.80 10.27 60.19
N GLN A 36 8.93 11.12 59.60
CA GLN A 36 8.11 12.29 60.03
C GLN A 36 8.77 13.63 59.56
N PRO A 37 8.07 14.79 59.41
CA PRO A 37 6.93 15.10 58.52
C PRO A 37 7.06 16.48 57.78
N GLY A 38 6.20 16.74 56.78
CA GLY A 38 5.70 18.09 56.46
C GLY A 38 6.07 18.71 55.10
N LEU A 39 5.12 18.76 54.15
CA LEU A 39 4.45 20.01 53.73
C LEU A 39 3.26 19.69 52.78
N LEU A 40 2.21 20.50 52.91
CA LEU A 40 0.88 20.33 52.34
C LEU A 40 0.72 20.89 50.91
N LYS A 41 -0.24 20.26 50.18
CA LYS A 41 -1.11 20.81 49.10
C LYS A 41 -0.38 21.18 47.80
N SER A 42 -0.73 20.65 46.62
CA SER A 42 -2.04 20.44 46.02
C SER A 42 -1.89 19.49 44.82
N LEU A 43 -2.87 18.63 44.53
CA LEU A 43 -3.17 18.05 43.20
C LEU A 43 -4.32 17.03 43.36
N HIS A 44 -5.50 17.38 42.87
CA HIS A 44 -6.58 16.43 42.62
C HIS A 44 -7.15 16.67 41.23
N ALA A 45 -7.25 15.57 40.46
CA ALA A 45 -7.76 15.37 39.09
C ALA A 45 -6.70 15.41 37.96
N PRO A 46 -6.70 14.45 37.00
CA PRO A 46 -7.80 13.58 36.57
C PRO A 46 -7.46 12.08 36.58
N VAL A 47 -7.99 11.31 37.55
CA VAL A 47 -8.00 9.82 37.51
C VAL A 47 -9.40 9.26 37.25
N LYS A 48 -10.46 10.07 37.45
CA LYS A 48 -11.86 9.61 37.29
C LYS A 48 -12.32 9.42 35.84
N ALA A 49 -11.68 10.06 34.86
CA ALA A 49 -12.09 9.98 33.45
C ALA A 49 -11.65 8.67 32.77
N GLN A 50 -10.50 8.11 33.15
CA GLN A 50 -10.01 6.84 32.59
C GLN A 50 -10.76 5.62 33.17
N ASP A 51 -11.10 5.64 34.47
CA ASP A 51 -11.84 4.54 35.10
C ASP A 51 -13.31 4.45 34.63
N GLN A 52 -13.95 5.59 34.34
CA GLN A 52 -15.30 5.62 33.76
C GLN A 52 -15.34 5.12 32.31
N GLN A 53 -14.29 5.39 31.52
CA GLN A 53 -14.18 4.86 30.16
C GLN A 53 -13.85 3.37 30.12
N LEU A 54 -13.03 2.87 31.06
CA LEU A 54 -12.71 1.44 31.18
C LEU A 54 -13.95 0.63 31.59
N THR A 55 -14.73 1.11 32.56
CA THR A 55 -15.96 0.46 33.01
C THR A 55 -17.03 0.46 31.92
N ALA A 56 -17.20 1.56 31.17
CA ALA A 56 -18.14 1.63 30.04
C ALA A 56 -17.75 0.70 28.88
N ARG A 57 -16.45 0.57 28.56
CA ARG A 57 -15.94 -0.39 27.55
C ARG A 57 -16.15 -1.83 27.99
N THR A 58 -15.97 -2.12 29.28
CA THR A 58 -16.17 -3.45 29.85
C THR A 58 -17.65 -3.85 29.84
N LEU A 59 -18.56 -2.92 30.16
CA LEU A 59 -20.01 -3.12 30.10
C LEU A 59 -20.52 -3.35 28.67
N LYS A 60 -20.00 -2.59 27.68
CA LYS A 60 -20.29 -2.83 26.25
C LYS A 60 -19.79 -4.20 25.79
N ARG A 61 -18.62 -4.64 26.27
CA ARG A 61 -18.05 -5.96 25.94
C ARG A 61 -18.88 -7.11 26.55
N MET A 62 -19.38 -6.94 27.77
CA MET A 62 -20.29 -7.91 28.40
C MET A 62 -21.62 -8.01 27.64
N LYS A 63 -22.26 -6.88 27.32
CA LYS A 63 -23.51 -6.87 26.51
C LYS A 63 -23.34 -7.51 25.14
N ARG A 64 -22.18 -7.31 24.47
CA ARG A 64 -21.87 -7.94 23.17
C ARG A 64 -21.64 -9.44 23.30
N LYS A 65 -21.00 -9.92 24.37
CA LYS A 65 -20.87 -11.36 24.67
C LYS A 65 -22.22 -12.00 24.95
N GLN A 66 -23.10 -11.31 25.69
CA GLN A 66 -24.44 -11.79 26.02
C GLN A 66 -25.32 -11.93 24.76
N ARG A 67 -25.34 -10.92 23.88
CA ARG A 67 -26.01 -11.00 22.56
C ARG A 67 -25.47 -12.10 21.65
N LYS A 68 -24.15 -12.37 21.69
CA LYS A 68 -23.54 -13.46 20.91
C LYS A 68 -23.91 -14.84 21.47
N LYS A 69 -24.04 -14.96 22.79
CA LYS A 69 -24.49 -16.19 23.47
C LYS A 69 -25.97 -16.47 23.21
N GLU A 70 -26.79 -15.43 23.20
CA GLU A 70 -28.23 -15.50 22.88
C GLU A 70 -28.48 -15.84 21.40
N ARG A 71 -27.72 -15.23 20.47
CA ARG A 71 -27.73 -15.63 19.05
C ARG A 71 -27.33 -17.09 18.83
N LYS A 72 -26.33 -17.59 19.56
CA LYS A 72 -25.95 -19.02 19.51
C LYS A 72 -27.01 -19.94 20.12
N ARG A 73 -27.74 -19.49 21.15
CA ARG A 73 -28.86 -20.25 21.72
C ARG A 73 -30.03 -20.35 20.74
N LEU A 74 -30.39 -19.24 20.10
CA LEU A 74 -31.43 -19.18 19.07
C LEU A 74 -31.06 -19.98 17.81
N ALA A 75 -29.77 -20.03 17.44
CA ALA A 75 -29.30 -20.88 16.35
C ALA A 75 -29.42 -22.38 16.70
N ARG A 76 -29.05 -22.78 17.92
CA ARG A 76 -29.22 -24.16 18.41
C ARG A 76 -30.69 -24.58 18.58
N GLU A 77 -31.57 -23.67 18.98
CA GLU A 77 -33.02 -23.91 19.03
C GLU A 77 -33.63 -24.05 17.62
N LYS A 78 -33.04 -23.39 16.60
CA LYS A 78 -33.43 -23.58 15.19
C LYS A 78 -32.88 -24.88 14.61
N GLU A 79 -31.64 -25.26 14.92
CA GLU A 79 -31.05 -26.55 14.51
C GLU A 79 -31.77 -27.73 15.18
N GLY A 80 -32.10 -27.64 16.48
CA GLY A 80 -32.85 -28.67 17.20
C GLY A 80 -34.32 -28.83 16.76
N LYS A 81 -34.89 -27.86 16.03
CA LYS A 81 -36.21 -28.00 15.38
C LYS A 81 -36.15 -28.61 13.98
N VAL A 82 -34.97 -28.62 13.34
CA VAL A 82 -34.76 -29.24 12.03
C VAL A 82 -34.33 -30.72 12.20
N GLU A 83 -33.66 -31.08 13.30
CA GLU A 83 -33.30 -32.47 13.61
C GLU A 83 -34.46 -33.29 14.25
N ALA A 84 -35.52 -32.65 14.73
CA ALA A 84 -36.69 -33.36 15.31
C ALA A 84 -37.69 -33.89 14.26
N SER A 85 -37.47 -33.63 12.96
CA SER A 85 -38.31 -34.13 11.86
C SER A 85 -37.61 -35.13 10.94
N GLY A 86 -36.52 -35.75 11.38
CA GLY A 86 -35.89 -36.79 10.59
C GLY A 86 -34.89 -37.59 11.40
N THR A 87 -35.34 -38.71 11.97
CA THR A 87 -34.69 -40.03 11.93
C THR A 87 -35.44 -40.98 12.87
N GLN A 88 -36.04 -42.05 12.36
CA GLN A 88 -36.01 -43.31 13.09
C GLN A 88 -36.20 -44.49 12.15
N LEU A 89 -35.11 -45.23 11.96
CA LEU A 89 -34.96 -46.68 11.74
C LEU A 89 -33.48 -46.84 11.34
N GLY A 90 -32.55 -47.32 12.17
CA GLY A 90 -32.64 -48.44 13.09
C GLY A 90 -31.80 -49.58 12.52
N ILE A 91 -30.47 -49.50 12.65
CA ILE A 91 -29.55 -50.58 12.29
C ILE A 91 -29.45 -51.53 13.48
N GLN A 92 -29.92 -52.77 13.29
CA GLN A 92 -29.41 -53.92 14.02
C GLN A 92 -28.92 -54.99 13.04
N ARG A 93 -27.88 -55.66 13.53
CA ARG A 93 -26.87 -56.49 12.89
C ARG A 93 -27.30 -57.95 13.02
N ALA A 94 -27.24 -58.75 11.96
CA ALA A 94 -27.10 -60.20 12.04
C ALA A 94 -26.66 -60.81 10.70
N GLU A 95 -25.92 -61.90 10.84
CA GLU A 95 -25.19 -62.70 9.86
C GLU A 95 -26.09 -63.53 8.94
N GLY A 96 -25.56 -64.00 7.80
CA GLY A 96 -26.09 -65.20 7.12
C GLY A 96 -26.20 -65.17 5.59
N ARG A 97 -25.22 -65.81 4.92
CA ARG A 97 -25.33 -66.84 3.86
C ARG A 97 -26.39 -66.74 2.72
N SER A 98 -25.84 -66.95 1.51
CA SER A 98 -26.33 -67.74 0.34
C SER A 98 -27.55 -67.32 -0.50
N GLU A 99 -27.26 -67.21 -1.81
CA GLU A 99 -27.98 -67.76 -2.98
C GLU A 99 -29.34 -67.20 -3.44
N ASP A 100 -29.37 -66.98 -4.75
CA ASP A 100 -30.44 -67.19 -5.74
C ASP A 100 -31.70 -66.30 -5.86
N SER A 101 -31.70 -65.62 -7.01
CA SER A 101 -32.71 -65.67 -8.07
C SER A 101 -34.10 -65.00 -7.92
N SER A 102 -34.35 -64.16 -8.93
CA SER A 102 -35.57 -64.14 -9.77
C SER A 102 -36.86 -63.44 -9.29
N THR A 103 -37.26 -62.48 -10.14
CA THR A 103 -38.60 -62.27 -10.75
C THR A 103 -39.76 -61.67 -9.94
N LEU A 104 -40.31 -60.58 -10.51
CA LEU A 104 -41.74 -60.28 -10.84
C LEU A 104 -42.75 -60.29 -9.67
N SER A 105 -43.82 -59.49 -9.56
CA SER A 105 -44.58 -58.55 -10.39
C SER A 105 -45.60 -57.81 -9.49
N SER A 106 -46.19 -56.76 -10.06
CA SER A 106 -47.42 -56.01 -9.73
C SER A 106 -48.54 -56.68 -8.90
N HIS A 107 -49.25 -55.91 -8.05
CA HIS A 107 -50.53 -55.26 -8.40
C HIS A 107 -51.20 -54.53 -7.22
N ASP A 108 -52.04 -53.58 -7.64
CA ASP A 108 -53.02 -52.74 -6.95
C ASP A 108 -53.89 -53.38 -5.87
N ALA A 109 -54.36 -52.57 -4.91
CA ALA A 109 -55.80 -52.32 -4.71
C ALA A 109 -56.07 -51.32 -3.57
N ALA A 110 -57.03 -50.43 -3.82
CA ALA A 110 -57.61 -49.46 -2.90
C ALA A 110 -58.46 -50.11 -1.79
N ILE A 111 -58.71 -49.38 -0.69
CA ILE A 111 -59.97 -49.37 0.09
C ILE A 111 -60.02 -48.09 0.95
N THR A 112 -61.22 -47.50 1.03
CA THR A 112 -61.63 -46.22 1.63
C THR A 112 -62.22 -46.42 3.06
N PRO A 113 -63.07 -45.53 3.66
CA PRO A 113 -62.71 -44.69 4.80
C PRO A 113 -63.69 -44.80 6.00
N THR A 114 -63.37 -44.18 7.16
CA THR A 114 -64.31 -43.77 8.25
C THR A 114 -63.45 -43.16 9.37
N SER A 115 -63.82 -42.21 10.23
CA SER A 115 -65.05 -41.53 10.69
C SER A 115 -64.53 -40.36 11.56
N GLY A 116 -64.98 -39.10 11.45
CA GLY A 116 -66.26 -38.58 11.97
C GLY A 116 -66.07 -37.92 13.36
N ILE A 117 -66.38 -36.61 13.48
CA ILE A 117 -67.16 -35.97 14.58
C ILE A 117 -67.29 -34.45 14.32
N LYS A 118 -68.53 -33.97 14.46
CA LYS A 118 -69.07 -32.62 14.23
C LYS A 118 -68.76 -31.62 15.35
N LEU A 119 -68.77 -30.32 15.01
CA LEU A 119 -69.20 -29.23 15.89
C LEU A 119 -70.11 -28.28 15.09
N GLU A 120 -71.33 -28.10 15.59
CA GLU A 120 -72.35 -27.16 15.10
C GLU A 120 -72.21 -25.82 15.82
N GLY A 121 -72.35 -24.73 15.07
CA GLY A 121 -72.44 -23.35 15.55
C GLY A 121 -72.69 -22.44 14.35
N GLU A 122 -73.92 -21.99 14.19
CA GLU A 122 -74.35 -21.09 13.10
C GLU A 122 -73.53 -19.80 13.09
N TRP A 123 -72.85 -19.53 11.98
CA TRP A 123 -72.18 -18.26 11.70
C TRP A 123 -72.80 -17.64 10.44
N LYS A 124 -73.22 -16.37 10.53
CA LYS A 124 -73.91 -15.62 9.47
C LYS A 124 -72.98 -15.41 8.25
N PRO A 125 -73.44 -15.60 7.00
CA PRO A 125 -72.55 -15.66 5.84
C PRO A 125 -72.30 -14.32 5.13
N ASP A 126 -72.19 -13.19 5.84
CA ASP A 126 -71.97 -11.86 5.18
C ASP A 126 -71.00 -10.95 5.96
N SER A 127 -69.81 -11.44 6.32
CA SER A 127 -68.79 -10.60 6.98
C SER A 127 -67.34 -10.98 6.68
N TRP A 128 -67.06 -11.59 5.53
CA TRP A 128 -65.70 -11.71 5.03
C TRP A 128 -65.70 -11.32 3.55
N GLY A 129 -64.95 -10.26 3.22
CA GLY A 129 -64.80 -9.78 1.85
C GLY A 129 -64.18 -10.83 0.91
N GLU A 130 -64.10 -10.49 -0.38
CA GLU A 130 -63.62 -11.40 -1.43
C GLU A 130 -62.31 -12.12 -1.07
N ASP A 131 -62.32 -13.45 -1.25
CA ASP A 131 -61.18 -14.33 -1.03
C ASP A 131 -60.11 -14.08 -2.10
N GLN A 132 -59.07 -13.33 -1.71
CA GLN A 132 -57.92 -12.97 -2.54
C GLN A 132 -56.93 -14.13 -2.76
N LEU A 133 -57.24 -15.35 -2.33
CA LEU A 133 -56.37 -16.53 -2.47
C LEU A 133 -56.99 -17.69 -3.24
N LYS A 134 -58.07 -17.45 -3.99
CA LYS A 134 -58.61 -18.45 -4.93
C LYS A 134 -57.58 -18.72 -6.06
N PRO A 135 -57.15 -19.97 -6.30
CA PRO A 135 -56.33 -20.29 -7.47
C PRO A 135 -57.11 -19.97 -8.75
N PRO A 136 -56.45 -19.45 -9.81
CA PRO A 136 -57.13 -19.18 -11.07
C PRO A 136 -57.64 -20.48 -11.71
N ASP A 137 -58.72 -20.35 -12.48
CA ASP A 137 -59.40 -21.44 -13.15
C ASP A 137 -58.45 -22.14 -14.15
N ILE A 138 -58.53 -23.47 -14.24
CA ILE A 138 -57.60 -24.33 -14.99
C ILE A 138 -57.61 -24.03 -16.51
N GLN A 139 -58.58 -23.24 -16.99
CA GLN A 139 -58.67 -22.82 -18.39
C GLN A 139 -57.84 -21.58 -18.74
N ASP A 140 -57.25 -20.86 -17.77
CA ASP A 140 -56.33 -19.73 -18.04
C ASP A 140 -54.84 -20.15 -18.15
N VAL A 141 -54.53 -21.45 -18.03
CA VAL A 141 -53.17 -22.00 -18.14
C VAL A 141 -52.70 -22.15 -19.60
N PHE A 142 -53.60 -22.03 -20.59
CA PHE A 142 -53.28 -22.22 -22.02
C PHE A 142 -53.48 -20.97 -22.88
N LYS A 143 -52.96 -19.82 -22.44
CA LYS A 143 -52.65 -18.70 -23.34
C LYS A 143 -51.13 -18.58 -23.47
N PRO A 144 -50.56 -18.54 -24.69
CA PRO A 144 -49.12 -18.43 -24.86
C PRO A 144 -48.67 -17.06 -24.35
N LEU A 145 -48.05 -17.05 -23.17
CA LEU A 145 -47.39 -15.88 -22.62
C LEU A 145 -46.19 -15.56 -23.54
N LYS A 146 -46.13 -14.32 -24.03
CA LYS A 146 -44.98 -13.74 -24.73
C LYS A 146 -43.68 -14.22 -24.09
N GLU A 147 -42.78 -14.74 -24.92
CA GLU A 147 -41.44 -15.20 -24.56
C GLU A 147 -40.77 -14.28 -23.54
N TRP A 148 -40.80 -14.73 -22.29
CA TRP A 148 -39.93 -14.25 -21.24
C TRP A 148 -38.82 -15.28 -21.10
N THR A 149 -37.93 -15.32 -22.10
CA THR A 149 -36.62 -15.97 -21.96
C THR A 149 -35.81 -15.13 -20.98
N ARG A 150 -36.05 -15.32 -19.68
CA ARG A 150 -34.95 -15.20 -18.74
C ARG A 150 -34.03 -16.35 -19.09
N ASP A 151 -32.91 -16.03 -19.73
CA ASP A 151 -31.78 -16.94 -19.79
C ASP A 151 -31.54 -17.43 -18.38
N HIS A 152 -31.87 -18.69 -18.11
CA HIS A 152 -31.53 -19.32 -16.85
C HIS A 152 -30.00 -19.26 -16.77
N GLU A 153 -29.48 -18.46 -15.83
CA GLU A 153 -28.08 -18.57 -15.42
C GLU A 153 -27.78 -20.06 -15.24
N SER A 154 -26.73 -20.54 -15.92
CA SER A 154 -26.35 -21.93 -15.82
C SER A 154 -26.15 -22.27 -14.32
N PRO A 155 -26.67 -23.41 -13.83
CA PRO A 155 -26.45 -23.82 -12.45
C PRO A 155 -24.96 -23.67 -12.08
N PRO A 156 -24.62 -23.24 -10.85
CA PRO A 156 -23.24 -22.87 -10.47
C PRO A 156 -22.20 -24.00 -10.59
N HIS A 157 -22.65 -25.24 -10.84
CA HIS A 157 -21.80 -26.40 -11.09
C HIS A 157 -21.46 -26.62 -12.58
N ILE A 158 -22.14 -25.94 -13.51
CA ILE A 158 -21.83 -25.99 -14.94
C ILE A 158 -20.79 -24.91 -15.23
N PRO A 159 -19.56 -25.27 -15.66
CA PRO A 159 -18.56 -24.28 -15.98
C PRO A 159 -19.07 -23.38 -17.12
N PRO A 160 -18.86 -22.04 -17.02
CA PRO A 160 -19.30 -21.13 -18.07
C PRO A 160 -18.70 -21.55 -19.40
N LYS A 161 -19.51 -21.50 -20.47
CA LYS A 161 -19.05 -21.83 -21.83
C LYS A 161 -17.79 -21.02 -22.13
N CYS A 162 -16.75 -21.69 -22.61
CA CYS A 162 -15.44 -21.10 -22.87
C CYS A 162 -15.13 -21.19 -24.36
N ARG A 163 -14.68 -20.10 -24.98
CA ARG A 163 -14.30 -20.08 -26.40
C ARG A 163 -12.93 -20.74 -26.62
N ARG A 164 -12.03 -20.52 -25.68
CA ARG A 164 -10.64 -20.99 -25.74
C ARG A 164 -10.15 -21.27 -24.33
N ARG A 165 -9.68 -22.49 -24.09
CA ARG A 165 -9.09 -22.93 -22.83
C ARG A 165 -7.70 -23.46 -23.09
N VAL A 166 -6.71 -22.92 -22.37
CA VAL A 166 -5.33 -23.38 -22.38
C VAL A 166 -4.96 -23.76 -20.95
N GLU A 167 -4.22 -24.86 -20.81
CA GLU A 167 -3.69 -25.29 -19.53
C GLU A 167 -2.26 -25.75 -19.69
N GLY A 168 -1.51 -25.71 -18.59
CA GLY A 168 -0.11 -26.11 -18.57
C GLY A 168 0.42 -26.24 -17.15
N LEU A 169 1.67 -26.67 -17.07
CA LEU A 169 2.40 -26.83 -15.81
C LEU A 169 3.54 -25.81 -15.78
N LEU A 170 3.68 -25.13 -14.65
CA LEU A 170 4.89 -24.40 -14.28
C LEU A 170 5.65 -25.30 -13.31
N GLU A 171 6.58 -26.07 -13.85
CA GLU A 171 7.45 -26.95 -13.08
C GLU A 171 8.55 -26.14 -12.36
N PRO A 172 9.13 -26.68 -11.28
CA PRO A 172 10.30 -26.07 -10.66
C PRO A 172 11.42 -25.91 -11.69
N ASP A 173 11.99 -24.71 -11.75
CA ASP A 173 13.14 -24.41 -12.60
C ASP A 173 14.23 -23.85 -11.70
N GLU A 174 15.41 -24.46 -11.76
CA GLU A 174 16.59 -24.05 -10.99
C GLU A 174 17.44 -23.02 -11.75
N SER A 175 17.10 -22.72 -13.01
CA SER A 175 17.79 -21.70 -13.79
C SER A 175 17.46 -20.28 -13.32
N ALA A 176 18.36 -19.34 -13.64
CA ALA A 176 18.15 -17.93 -13.35
C ALA A 176 16.89 -17.43 -14.09
N VAL A 177 15.95 -16.84 -13.34
CA VAL A 177 14.68 -16.34 -13.89
C VAL A 177 14.90 -15.26 -14.95
N LEU A 178 15.94 -14.44 -14.76
CA LEU A 178 16.29 -13.32 -15.63
C LEU A 178 17.76 -13.41 -16.05
N GLU A 179 18.00 -13.19 -17.35
CA GLU A 179 19.32 -13.08 -17.94
C GLU A 179 19.63 -11.61 -18.27
N ASP A 180 20.83 -11.14 -17.94
CA ASP A 180 21.24 -9.77 -18.25
C ASP A 180 21.42 -9.52 -19.75
N LEU A 181 21.06 -8.31 -20.16
CA LEU A 181 21.30 -7.79 -21.50
C LEU A 181 22.25 -6.60 -21.44
N ALA A 182 23.19 -6.55 -22.37
CA ALA A 182 24.02 -5.37 -22.56
C ALA A 182 23.15 -4.17 -22.96
N SER A 183 23.46 -3.00 -22.42
CA SER A 183 22.80 -1.75 -22.83
C SER A 183 23.14 -1.43 -24.28
N VAL A 184 22.17 -0.87 -25.01
CA VAL A 184 22.36 -0.41 -26.39
C VAL A 184 23.05 0.94 -26.41
N SER A 185 22.65 1.82 -25.49
CA SER A 185 23.16 3.17 -25.33
C SER A 185 24.04 3.29 -24.08
N GLU A 186 24.91 4.30 -24.04
CA GLU A 186 25.65 4.67 -22.84
C GLU A 186 24.73 5.33 -21.80
N HIS A 187 24.99 5.02 -20.53
CA HIS A 187 24.22 5.53 -19.39
C HIS A 187 25.12 6.36 -18.46
N GLN A 188 24.49 7.24 -17.68
CA GLN A 188 25.09 7.83 -16.50
C GLN A 188 25.55 6.73 -15.52
N PRO A 189 26.63 6.96 -14.76
CA PRO A 189 27.01 6.06 -13.69
C PRO A 189 25.89 5.98 -12.64
N ILE A 190 25.77 4.82 -12.00
CA ILE A 190 24.84 4.65 -10.87
C ILE A 190 25.30 5.58 -9.74
N ALA A 191 24.36 6.31 -9.14
CA ALA A 191 24.68 7.23 -8.06
C ALA A 191 25.18 6.48 -6.82
N THR A 192 25.83 7.20 -5.91
CA THR A 192 26.23 6.69 -4.59
C THR A 192 25.56 7.54 -3.50
N LEU A 193 25.42 6.99 -2.29
CA LEU A 193 24.88 7.77 -1.18
C LEU A 193 25.85 8.87 -0.78
N SER A 194 25.31 10.01 -0.38
CA SER A 194 26.07 11.12 0.20
C SER A 194 25.81 11.23 1.71
N HIS A 195 26.41 12.23 2.36
CA HIS A 195 26.12 12.61 3.76
C HIS A 195 26.42 11.55 4.83
N GLY A 196 27.28 10.58 4.52
CA GLY A 196 27.61 9.49 5.43
C GLY A 196 26.49 8.46 5.60
N LEU A 197 25.49 8.44 4.70
CA LEU A 197 24.33 7.55 4.75
C LEU A 197 24.68 6.10 4.42
N GLU A 198 25.84 5.82 3.80
CA GLU A 198 26.32 4.48 3.49
C GLU A 198 26.45 3.58 4.72
N ARG A 199 26.63 4.16 5.92
CA ARG A 199 26.63 3.39 7.18
C ARG A 199 25.29 2.71 7.48
N VAL A 200 24.18 3.21 6.92
CA VAL A 200 22.83 2.64 7.10
C VAL A 200 22.75 1.27 6.44
N LEU A 201 23.51 1.04 5.38
CA LEU A 201 23.52 -0.21 4.60
C LEU A 201 24.03 -1.40 5.42
N PHE A 202 24.94 -1.15 6.37
CA PHE A 202 25.66 -2.21 7.10
C PHE A 202 25.22 -2.37 8.56
N ASN A 203 24.44 -1.43 9.08
CA ASN A 203 23.98 -1.46 10.47
C ASN A 203 22.49 -1.80 10.53
N PRO A 204 22.10 -2.95 11.12
CA PRO A 204 20.72 -3.40 11.09
C PRO A 204 19.80 -2.48 11.92
N GLY A 205 18.54 -2.41 11.49
CA GLY A 205 17.51 -1.62 12.15
C GLY A 205 17.44 -0.17 11.69
N VAL A 206 16.65 0.61 12.41
CA VAL A 206 16.38 2.01 12.05
C VAL A 206 17.37 2.96 12.70
N HIS A 207 17.86 3.91 11.90
CA HIS A 207 18.80 4.94 12.30
C HIS A 207 18.08 6.27 12.40
N TRP A 208 18.06 6.86 13.59
CA TRP A 208 17.55 8.21 13.77
C TRP A 208 18.43 9.21 13.02
N LEU A 209 17.84 10.22 12.38
CA LEU A 209 18.60 11.37 11.93
C LEU A 209 19.20 12.12 13.12
N GLN A 210 18.35 12.41 14.11
CA GLN A 210 18.70 13.04 15.38
C GLN A 210 18.12 12.21 16.52
N ASP A 211 18.93 11.88 17.52
CA ASP A 211 18.44 11.17 18.71
C ASP A 211 17.45 12.07 19.48
N PRO A 212 16.19 11.64 19.68
CA PRO A 212 15.16 12.49 20.29
C PRO A 212 15.45 12.84 21.76
N ARG A 213 16.30 12.06 22.45
CA ARG A 213 16.66 12.30 23.86
C ARG A 213 17.84 13.25 24.02
N SER A 214 18.95 13.00 23.32
CA SER A 214 20.20 13.75 23.47
C SER A 214 20.32 14.95 22.52
N ARG A 215 19.51 15.00 21.46
CA ARG A 215 19.60 16.00 20.37
C ARG A 215 20.89 15.94 19.55
N VAL A 216 21.72 14.92 19.78
CA VAL A 216 22.88 14.64 18.94
C VAL A 216 22.40 14.03 17.62
N TYR A 217 22.93 14.55 16.52
CA TYR A 217 22.66 14.06 15.18
C TYR A 217 23.54 12.86 14.85
N ASN A 218 23.00 11.84 14.19
CA ASN A 218 23.80 10.75 13.64
C ASN A 218 24.33 11.08 12.24
N PHE A 219 23.67 11.98 11.50
CA PHE A 219 24.05 12.43 10.16
C PHE A 219 24.01 13.97 10.10
N THR A 220 24.47 14.57 9.00
CA THR A 220 24.47 16.03 8.87
C THR A 220 23.09 16.65 9.15
N PRO A 221 23.01 17.75 9.94
CA PRO A 221 21.76 18.47 10.17
C PRO A 221 21.14 19.05 8.90
N TRP A 222 21.88 19.13 7.79
CA TRP A 222 21.36 19.55 6.49
C TRP A 222 20.20 18.66 6.02
N LEU A 223 20.26 17.35 6.30
CA LEU A 223 19.21 16.39 5.94
C LEU A 223 17.89 16.59 6.71
N GLU A 224 17.90 17.37 7.80
CA GLU A 224 16.75 17.52 8.67
C GLU A 224 15.58 18.22 8.01
N THR A 225 15.85 19.33 7.33
CA THR A 225 14.82 20.17 6.71
C THR A 225 14.70 19.80 5.24
N ILE A 226 13.53 19.29 4.85
CA ILE A 226 13.30 18.89 3.46
C ILE A 226 12.90 20.13 2.65
N PRO A 227 13.55 20.40 1.51
CA PRO A 227 13.16 21.48 0.61
C PRO A 227 11.71 21.32 0.12
N LYS A 228 11.01 22.45 -0.11
CA LYS A 228 9.65 22.38 -0.65
C LYS A 228 9.71 21.91 -2.10
N VAL A 229 8.73 21.10 -2.49
CA VAL A 229 8.59 20.60 -3.88
C VAL A 229 8.54 21.75 -4.89
N ASN A 230 7.86 22.85 -4.54
CA ASN A 230 7.73 24.01 -5.43
C ASN A 230 9.02 24.81 -5.59
N ASP A 231 10.05 24.58 -4.77
CA ASP A 231 11.34 25.26 -4.90
C ASP A 231 12.31 24.47 -5.78
N PHE A 232 12.03 23.18 -6.02
CA PHE A 232 12.88 22.28 -6.79
C PHE A 232 12.52 22.30 -8.29
N ALA A 233 13.52 22.50 -9.15
CA ALA A 233 13.39 22.64 -10.59
C ALA A 233 13.39 21.27 -11.30
N PHE A 234 12.27 20.53 -11.22
CA PHE A 234 12.12 19.22 -11.87
C PHE A 234 12.34 19.25 -13.39
N GLU A 235 12.09 20.39 -14.03
CA GLU A 235 12.37 20.65 -15.44
C GLU A 235 13.85 20.54 -15.81
N ARG A 236 14.76 20.62 -14.82
CA ARG A 236 16.21 20.43 -15.00
C ARG A 236 16.62 18.96 -14.92
N LEU A 237 15.71 18.05 -14.56
CA LEU A 237 15.97 16.60 -14.53
C LEU A 237 15.59 15.94 -15.86
N GLY A 238 16.24 14.80 -16.15
CA GLY A 238 15.79 13.91 -17.20
C GLY A 238 14.34 13.46 -16.95
N GLY A 239 13.48 13.59 -17.95
CA GLY A 239 12.08 13.19 -17.83
C GLY A 239 11.92 11.67 -17.75
N PHE A 240 10.94 11.20 -16.97
CA PHE A 240 10.60 9.77 -16.90
C PHE A 240 10.25 9.20 -18.29
N ILE A 241 10.97 8.17 -18.71
CA ILE A 241 10.76 7.50 -20.01
C ILE A 241 9.80 6.31 -19.85
N LYS A 242 8.60 6.41 -20.42
CA LYS A 242 7.63 5.30 -20.52
C LYS A 242 8.19 4.15 -21.38
N SER A 243 7.77 2.92 -21.15
CA SER A 243 8.26 1.75 -21.89
C SER A 243 7.99 1.90 -23.40
N SER A 244 6.82 2.42 -23.76
CA SER A 244 6.46 2.67 -25.17
C SER A 244 7.31 3.73 -25.86
N ARG A 245 7.95 4.62 -25.09
CA ARG A 245 8.81 5.70 -25.60
C ARG A 245 10.30 5.37 -25.48
N ASP A 246 10.64 4.16 -25.03
CA ASP A 246 12.02 3.74 -24.83
C ASP A 246 12.53 2.95 -26.04
N GLU A 247 13.28 3.62 -26.91
CA GLU A 247 13.84 3.02 -28.13
C GLU A 247 14.82 1.87 -27.85
N ASP A 248 15.61 1.94 -26.78
CA ASP A 248 16.55 0.86 -26.41
C ASP A 248 15.78 -0.40 -26.02
N LEU A 249 14.70 -0.22 -25.24
CA LEU A 249 13.85 -1.31 -24.81
C LEU A 249 13.17 -2.01 -26.00
N TRP A 250 12.70 -1.25 -26.99
CA TRP A 250 12.16 -1.79 -28.25
C TRP A 250 13.23 -2.53 -29.05
N ALA A 251 14.41 -1.93 -29.22
CA ALA A 251 15.51 -2.53 -29.96
C ALA A 251 15.93 -3.87 -29.35
N LEU A 252 16.08 -3.92 -28.02
CA LEU A 252 16.42 -5.14 -27.28
C LEU A 252 15.33 -6.21 -27.40
N ALA A 253 14.04 -5.83 -27.32
CA ALA A 253 12.94 -6.77 -27.49
C ALA A 253 12.94 -7.41 -28.89
N ARG A 254 13.15 -6.62 -29.95
CA ARG A 254 13.27 -7.12 -31.33
C ARG A 254 14.51 -8.00 -31.49
N GLN A 255 15.67 -7.55 -31.01
CA GLN A 255 16.95 -8.28 -31.10
C GLN A 255 16.88 -9.65 -30.40
N GLN A 256 16.29 -9.69 -29.20
CA GLN A 256 16.15 -10.90 -28.40
C GLN A 256 14.91 -11.74 -28.77
N LYS A 257 14.12 -11.30 -29.77
CA LYS A 257 12.89 -11.95 -30.24
C LYS A 257 11.91 -12.20 -29.09
N ARG A 258 11.71 -11.18 -28.26
CA ARG A 258 10.79 -11.19 -27.11
C ARG A 258 9.55 -10.38 -27.46
N ARG A 259 8.39 -10.95 -27.19
CA ARG A 259 7.09 -10.39 -27.58
C ARG A 259 6.67 -9.23 -26.70
N PHE A 260 7.12 -9.20 -25.45
CA PHE A 260 6.72 -8.20 -24.48
C PHE A 260 7.91 -7.41 -23.98
N ALA A 261 7.73 -6.12 -23.77
CA ALA A 261 8.72 -5.24 -23.19
C ALA A 261 8.08 -4.37 -22.11
N GLY A 262 8.74 -4.15 -20.97
CA GLY A 262 8.15 -3.34 -19.90
C GLY A 262 9.14 -2.89 -18.85
N SER A 263 8.81 -1.81 -18.16
CA SER A 263 9.59 -1.35 -17.02
C SER A 263 9.14 -2.02 -15.72
N THR A 264 10.01 -1.99 -14.72
CA THR A 264 9.71 -2.43 -13.36
C THR A 264 8.39 -1.86 -12.84
N SER A 265 8.11 -0.56 -13.08
CA SER A 265 6.88 0.09 -12.60
C SER A 265 5.62 -0.37 -13.32
N SER A 266 5.71 -0.79 -14.59
CA SER A 266 4.55 -1.31 -15.34
C SER A 266 4.25 -2.77 -15.05
N LEU A 267 5.29 -3.60 -14.85
CA LEU A 267 5.13 -5.04 -14.61
C LEU A 267 4.72 -5.39 -13.17
N THR A 268 5.27 -4.67 -12.18
CA THR A 268 5.09 -5.01 -10.76
C THR A 268 3.61 -5.07 -10.34
N GLY A 269 2.76 -4.21 -10.91
CA GLY A 269 1.33 -4.22 -10.61
C GLY A 269 0.62 -5.51 -11.05
N MET A 270 1.00 -6.07 -12.21
CA MET A 270 0.47 -7.35 -12.69
C MET A 270 1.02 -8.51 -11.88
N LEU A 271 2.33 -8.48 -11.56
CA LEU A 271 2.96 -9.51 -10.74
C LEU A 271 2.34 -9.63 -9.35
N ASN A 272 1.89 -8.52 -8.75
CA ASN A 272 1.12 -8.56 -7.51
C ASN A 272 -0.19 -9.35 -7.66
N GLN A 273 -0.94 -9.12 -8.76
CA GLN A 273 -2.20 -9.83 -9.00
C GLN A 273 -1.97 -11.33 -9.22
N VAL A 274 -0.90 -11.68 -9.94
CA VAL A 274 -0.45 -13.07 -10.10
C VAL A 274 -0.05 -13.69 -8.76
N TYR A 275 0.69 -12.95 -7.92
CA TYR A 275 1.07 -13.41 -6.58
C TYR A 275 -0.15 -13.71 -5.71
N PHE A 276 -1.15 -12.83 -5.67
CA PHE A 276 -2.37 -13.06 -4.91
C PHE A 276 -3.10 -14.34 -5.35
N LEU A 277 -3.06 -14.64 -6.65
CA LEU A 277 -3.64 -15.86 -7.20
C LEU A 277 -2.87 -17.10 -6.73
N ILE A 278 -1.55 -17.15 -6.94
CA ILE A 278 -0.76 -18.36 -6.66
C ILE A 278 -0.56 -18.60 -5.16
N SER A 279 -0.59 -17.54 -4.35
CA SER A 279 -0.42 -17.63 -2.90
C SER A 279 -1.72 -17.89 -2.14
N ASN A 280 -2.87 -17.93 -2.83
CA ASN A 280 -4.19 -17.95 -2.23
C ASN A 280 -4.35 -16.87 -1.14
N ASP A 281 -3.98 -15.63 -1.46
CA ASP A 281 -4.08 -14.47 -0.55
C ASP A 281 -3.33 -14.63 0.78
N LYS A 282 -2.18 -15.32 0.76
CA LYS A 282 -1.29 -15.46 1.92
C LYS A 282 -1.07 -14.10 2.61
N GLY A 283 -1.25 -14.08 3.93
CA GLY A 283 -0.93 -12.92 4.75
C GLY A 283 0.58 -12.69 4.91
N VAL A 284 0.94 -11.44 5.20
CA VAL A 284 2.32 -11.06 5.53
C VAL A 284 2.73 -11.61 6.89
N ASP A 285 4.03 -11.77 7.11
CA ASP A 285 4.59 -11.99 8.44
C ASP A 285 4.94 -10.68 9.15
N THR A 286 4.46 -10.58 10.38
CA THR A 286 4.67 -9.44 11.27
C THR A 286 5.32 -9.88 12.59
N SER A 287 5.84 -11.11 12.64
CA SER A 287 6.51 -11.70 13.79
C SER A 287 7.76 -10.92 14.23
N ILE A 288 8.43 -10.23 13.30
CA ILE A 288 9.57 -9.35 13.55
C ILE A 288 9.18 -8.09 14.36
N LEU A 289 7.90 -7.72 14.38
CA LEU A 289 7.43 -6.53 15.08
C LEU A 289 7.19 -6.83 16.57
N SER A 290 7.19 -5.77 17.37
CA SER A 290 6.88 -5.88 18.78
C SER A 290 5.46 -6.38 19.05
N ARG A 291 5.21 -6.72 20.32
CA ARG A 291 3.90 -7.18 20.81
C ARG A 291 2.73 -6.25 20.49
N TYR A 292 2.99 -4.98 20.17
CA TYR A 292 1.96 -4.02 19.79
C TYR A 292 1.18 -4.50 18.55
N PHE A 293 1.85 -5.17 17.61
CA PHE A 293 1.27 -5.60 16.33
C PHE A 293 0.70 -7.03 16.34
N LYS A 294 0.74 -7.74 17.47
CA LYS A 294 0.31 -9.14 17.57
C LYS A 294 -1.13 -9.39 17.11
N ASN A 295 -2.02 -8.41 17.29
CA ASN A 295 -3.44 -8.51 16.92
C ASN A 295 -3.80 -7.65 15.71
N GLU A 296 -2.81 -7.03 15.07
CA GLU A 296 -3.03 -6.18 13.92
C GLU A 296 -3.21 -7.02 12.64
N PRO A 297 -3.97 -6.54 11.64
CA PRO A 297 -4.24 -7.30 10.42
C PRO A 297 -2.97 -7.68 9.63
N ARG A 298 -2.87 -8.95 9.24
CA ARG A 298 -1.78 -9.46 8.40
C ARG A 298 -2.11 -9.45 6.90
N THR A 299 -3.25 -8.88 6.51
CA THR A 299 -3.67 -8.80 5.12
C THR A 299 -2.99 -7.62 4.41
N PHE A 300 -2.72 -7.75 3.11
CA PHE A 300 -2.27 -6.62 2.30
C PHE A 300 -3.26 -5.46 2.36
N THR A 301 -2.76 -4.24 2.22
CA THR A 301 -3.63 -3.06 2.21
C THR A 301 -4.54 -3.06 0.98
N PRO A 302 -5.74 -2.44 1.04
CA PRO A 302 -6.62 -2.31 -0.13
C PRO A 302 -5.88 -1.71 -1.32
N GLY A 303 -5.04 -0.69 -1.08
CA GLY A 303 -4.24 -0.04 -2.13
C GLY A 303 -3.22 -0.96 -2.83
N GLN A 304 -2.71 -1.96 -2.11
CA GLN A 304 -1.80 -2.97 -2.67
C GLN A 304 -2.53 -4.06 -3.47
N ARG A 305 -3.81 -4.27 -3.19
CA ARG A 305 -4.68 -5.25 -3.86
C ARG A 305 -5.50 -4.67 -5.01
N MET A 306 -5.53 -3.35 -5.17
CA MET A 306 -6.30 -2.66 -6.21
C MET A 306 -6.06 -3.28 -7.60
N PRO A 307 -7.11 -3.42 -8.43
CA PRO A 307 -6.95 -3.85 -9.81
C PRO A 307 -5.92 -3.00 -10.55
N LYS A 308 -5.13 -3.62 -11.42
CA LYS A 308 -4.10 -2.92 -12.19
C LYS A 308 -4.49 -2.87 -13.66
N THR A 309 -4.57 -1.66 -14.20
CA THR A 309 -4.76 -1.43 -15.64
C THR A 309 -3.44 -1.06 -16.30
N ILE A 310 -3.21 -1.61 -17.48
CA ILE A 310 -2.05 -1.34 -18.32
C ILE A 310 -2.48 -1.16 -19.79
N ILE A 311 -1.60 -0.54 -20.56
CA ILE A 311 -1.69 -0.47 -22.03
C ILE A 311 -0.50 -1.24 -22.61
N LEU A 312 -0.79 -2.16 -23.52
CA LEU A 312 0.19 -2.83 -24.36
C LEU A 312 0.18 -2.08 -25.69
N ASN A 313 1.21 -1.29 -25.94
CA ASN A 313 1.38 -0.58 -27.21
C ASN A 313 2.02 -1.56 -28.19
N HIS A 314 1.33 -1.84 -29.29
CA HIS A 314 1.79 -2.78 -30.30
C HIS A 314 2.62 -2.07 -31.37
N ASP A 315 3.76 -2.65 -31.72
CA ASP A 315 4.52 -2.30 -32.90
C ASP A 315 5.30 -3.52 -33.41
N GLU A 316 5.12 -3.85 -34.69
CA GLU A 316 5.82 -4.94 -35.39
C GLU A 316 5.89 -6.28 -34.62
N GLY A 317 4.78 -6.70 -34.00
CA GLY A 317 4.68 -7.97 -33.26
C GLY A 317 5.26 -7.93 -31.84
N VAL A 318 5.79 -6.78 -31.40
CA VAL A 318 6.25 -6.54 -30.03
C VAL A 318 5.25 -5.63 -29.31
N TYR A 319 5.10 -5.84 -28.00
CA TYR A 319 4.17 -5.10 -27.14
C TYR A 319 4.92 -4.42 -25.99
N ALA A 320 4.97 -3.09 -26.00
CA ALA A 320 5.53 -2.31 -24.89
C ALA A 320 4.46 -1.94 -23.85
N ILE A 321 4.74 -2.26 -22.60
CA ILE A 321 3.76 -2.22 -21.50
C ILE A 321 3.94 -0.95 -20.69
N ASP A 322 2.88 -0.13 -20.69
CA ASP A 322 2.77 1.09 -19.90
C ASP A 322 1.72 0.95 -18.80
N SER A 323 2.01 1.56 -17.65
CA SER A 323 0.99 1.74 -16.61
C SER A 323 -0.08 2.71 -17.08
N TYR A 324 -1.35 2.36 -16.85
CA TYR A 324 -2.48 3.27 -17.06
C TYR A 324 -2.99 3.83 -15.73
N GLU A 325 -3.23 5.14 -15.69
CA GLU A 325 -3.85 5.81 -14.55
C GLU A 325 -5.07 6.60 -15.02
N LYS A 326 -6.23 6.26 -14.45
CA LYS A 326 -7.51 6.86 -14.83
C LYS A 326 -7.62 8.27 -14.23
N GLY A 327 -7.64 9.30 -15.08
CA GLY A 327 -7.87 10.70 -14.70
C GLY A 327 -6.62 11.58 -14.57
N GLY A 328 -5.41 11.00 -14.64
CA GLY A 328 -4.18 11.80 -14.68
C GLY A 328 -3.83 12.53 -13.38
N ASP A 329 -4.44 12.18 -12.25
CA ASP A 329 -4.27 12.89 -10.97
C ASP A 329 -2.87 12.70 -10.32
N SER A 330 -1.93 12.04 -11.01
CA SER A 330 -0.54 11.84 -10.55
C SER A 330 0.16 13.16 -10.25
N ASP A 331 -0.17 14.20 -11.03
CA ASP A 331 0.48 15.51 -10.96
C ASP A 331 -0.02 16.30 -9.76
N LYS A 332 -1.22 15.97 -9.25
CA LYS A 332 -1.82 16.50 -8.01
C LYS A 332 -1.33 15.77 -6.76
N ASN A 333 -0.58 14.68 -6.92
CA ASN A 333 -0.02 13.91 -5.83
C ASN A 333 1.41 14.36 -5.50
N ILE A 334 1.55 15.12 -4.41
CA ILE A 334 2.86 15.59 -3.92
C ILE A 334 3.88 14.47 -3.70
N LEU A 335 3.43 13.26 -3.31
CA LEU A 335 4.34 12.16 -3.01
C LEU A 335 5.05 11.60 -4.26
N THR A 336 4.47 11.78 -5.45
CA THR A 336 5.13 11.43 -6.71
C THR A 336 6.39 12.27 -6.89
N TRP A 337 6.27 13.60 -6.73
CA TRP A 337 7.34 14.57 -6.87
C TRP A 337 8.37 14.49 -5.74
N MET A 338 7.92 14.25 -4.51
CA MET A 338 8.79 14.05 -3.35
C MET A 338 9.73 12.87 -3.52
N GLY A 339 9.32 11.80 -4.23
CA GLY A 339 10.18 10.65 -4.49
C GLY A 339 11.46 11.06 -5.24
N THR A 340 11.29 11.71 -6.39
CA THR A 340 12.41 12.17 -7.23
C THR A 340 13.27 13.23 -6.54
N LEU A 341 12.64 14.19 -5.84
CA LEU A 341 13.38 15.21 -5.08
C LEU A 341 14.28 14.57 -4.03
N LEU A 342 13.71 13.66 -3.22
CA LEU A 342 14.43 13.04 -2.12
C LEU A 342 15.49 12.03 -2.59
N GLU A 343 15.31 11.39 -3.74
CA GLU A 343 16.38 10.59 -4.35
C GLU A 343 17.62 11.46 -4.56
N LYS A 344 17.49 12.60 -5.26
CA LYS A 344 18.62 13.52 -5.49
C LYS A 344 19.15 14.13 -4.20
N PHE A 345 18.27 14.45 -3.25
CA PHE A 345 18.65 15.01 -1.95
C PHE A 345 19.55 14.05 -1.14
N LEU A 346 19.38 12.74 -1.29
CA LEU A 346 20.17 11.74 -0.57
C LEU A 346 21.47 11.34 -1.29
N THR A 347 21.57 11.61 -2.59
CA THR A 347 22.73 11.21 -3.41
C THR A 347 23.66 12.35 -3.83
N MET A 348 23.24 13.60 -3.69
CA MET A 348 24.03 14.78 -4.09
C MET A 348 24.58 15.53 -2.87
N THR A 349 25.72 16.20 -3.00
CA THR A 349 26.20 17.14 -1.98
C THR A 349 25.29 18.38 -1.90
N PRO A 350 25.35 19.18 -0.82
CA PRO A 350 24.56 20.42 -0.73
C PRO A 350 24.81 21.39 -1.89
N GLU A 351 26.06 21.48 -2.35
CA GLU A 351 26.45 22.36 -3.46
C GLU A 351 25.84 21.88 -4.78
N GLU A 352 25.91 20.59 -5.06
CA GLU A 352 25.33 19.97 -6.26
C GLU A 352 23.81 20.09 -6.26
N PHE A 353 23.17 19.79 -5.14
CA PHE A 353 21.71 19.84 -5.00
C PHE A 353 21.16 21.26 -5.23
N THR A 354 21.88 22.28 -4.75
CA THR A 354 21.45 23.68 -4.87
C THR A 354 21.31 24.12 -6.34
N THR A 355 22.09 23.53 -7.26
CA THR A 355 21.96 23.77 -8.71
C THR A 355 20.62 23.35 -9.31
N PHE A 356 19.86 22.50 -8.62
CA PHE A 356 18.50 22.09 -9.01
C PHE A 356 17.41 22.89 -8.31
N THR A 357 17.77 23.97 -7.60
CA THR A 357 16.79 24.86 -6.96
C THR A 357 16.44 26.00 -7.91
N ARG A 358 15.16 26.40 -7.94
CA ARG A 358 14.66 27.50 -8.79
C ARG A 358 15.22 28.87 -8.44
N SER A 359 15.76 29.03 -7.22
CA SER A 359 16.44 30.26 -6.78
C SER A 359 17.76 30.51 -7.50
N GLU A 360 18.45 29.45 -7.93
CA GLU A 360 19.67 29.56 -8.71
C GLU A 360 19.33 29.82 -10.17
N ALA A 361 20.10 30.71 -10.80
CA ALA A 361 20.04 30.92 -12.23
C ALA A 361 20.25 29.56 -12.94
N ALA A 362 19.53 29.32 -14.03
CA ALA A 362 19.77 28.14 -14.83
C ALA A 362 21.21 28.20 -15.36
N THR A 363 22.13 27.51 -14.69
CA THR A 363 23.41 27.14 -15.30
C THR A 363 23.08 26.40 -16.59
N GLU A 364 23.83 26.66 -17.66
CA GLU A 364 23.78 25.84 -18.88
C GLU A 364 23.78 24.39 -18.41
N ALA A 365 22.66 23.70 -18.66
CA ALA A 365 22.50 22.34 -18.18
C ALA A 365 23.76 21.60 -18.59
N LYS A 366 24.45 20.95 -17.66
CA LYS A 366 25.41 19.91 -18.05
C LYS A 366 24.56 18.95 -18.87
N ASP A 367 24.69 19.05 -20.18
CA ASP A 367 23.93 18.28 -21.14
C ASP A 367 24.43 16.84 -21.01
N SER A 368 23.89 16.19 -19.99
CA SER A 368 23.91 14.77 -19.80
C SER A 368 23.02 14.22 -20.92
N SER A 369 23.54 14.23 -22.14
CA SER A 369 22.95 13.50 -23.27
C SER A 369 22.85 12.00 -22.97
N LEU A 370 23.58 11.54 -21.96
CA LEU A 370 23.52 10.19 -21.42
C LEU A 370 22.22 9.95 -20.66
N ARG A 371 21.68 8.74 -20.85
CA ARG A 371 20.46 8.28 -20.19
C ARG A 371 20.71 8.00 -18.72
N GLU A 372 19.65 7.92 -17.92
CA GLU A 372 19.77 7.40 -16.55
C GLU A 372 20.31 5.97 -16.52
N ALA A 373 20.84 5.57 -15.38
CA ALA A 373 21.35 4.21 -15.19
C ALA A 373 20.20 3.19 -15.24
N TYR A 374 20.14 2.43 -16.34
CA TYR A 374 19.20 1.32 -16.51
C TYR A 374 19.90 -0.04 -16.55
N ARG A 375 19.27 -1.04 -15.92
CA ARG A 375 19.51 -2.46 -16.19
C ARG A 375 18.46 -2.97 -17.16
N TYR A 376 18.91 -3.70 -18.18
CA TYR A 376 18.05 -4.48 -19.06
C TYR A 376 18.25 -5.98 -18.79
N ALA A 377 17.16 -6.72 -18.70
CA ALA A 377 17.18 -8.16 -18.53
C ALA A 377 16.09 -8.83 -19.37
N LYS A 378 16.25 -10.11 -19.71
CA LYS A 378 15.24 -10.90 -20.41
C LYS A 378 14.78 -12.11 -19.59
N SER A 379 13.54 -12.48 -19.82
CA SER A 379 12.99 -13.79 -19.50
C SER A 379 12.66 -14.53 -20.81
N LYS A 380 11.82 -15.56 -20.76
CA LYS A 380 11.44 -16.34 -21.94
C LYS A 380 10.63 -15.51 -22.93
N ARG A 381 9.76 -14.61 -22.47
CA ARG A 381 8.89 -13.77 -23.31
C ARG A 381 9.06 -12.28 -23.13
N PHE A 382 9.67 -11.82 -22.03
CA PHE A 382 9.87 -10.39 -21.78
C PHE A 382 11.31 -9.92 -21.99
N VAL A 383 11.45 -8.67 -22.41
CA VAL A 383 12.57 -7.79 -22.00
C VAL A 383 12.07 -6.81 -20.94
N MET A 384 12.84 -6.62 -19.89
CA MET A 384 12.50 -5.80 -18.74
C MET A 384 13.56 -4.72 -18.53
N ARG A 385 13.12 -3.52 -18.15
CA ARG A 385 14.01 -2.41 -17.76
C ARG A 385 13.79 -2.05 -16.29
N SER A 386 14.88 -1.92 -15.54
CA SER A 386 14.86 -1.32 -14.20
C SER A 386 15.78 -0.10 -14.14
N GLN A 387 15.29 0.99 -13.56
CA GLN A 387 16.13 2.11 -13.13
C GLN A 387 16.95 1.70 -11.91
N LEU A 388 18.20 2.14 -11.85
CA LEU A 388 19.14 1.85 -10.77
C LEU A 388 19.43 3.13 -10.00
N ASP A 389 18.95 3.18 -8.76
CA ASP A 389 19.01 4.41 -7.96
C ASP A 389 20.39 4.61 -7.31
N CYS A 390 20.98 3.54 -6.76
CA CYS A 390 22.20 3.66 -5.98
C CYS A 390 23.10 2.42 -5.99
N TYR A 391 24.39 2.60 -5.73
CA TYR A 391 25.41 1.55 -5.71
C TYR A 391 26.37 1.70 -4.52
N ASP A 392 26.72 0.56 -3.91
CA ASP A 392 27.84 0.43 -2.98
C ASP A 392 28.51 -0.94 -3.16
N SER A 393 29.79 -0.93 -3.56
CA SER A 393 30.58 -2.13 -3.84
C SER A 393 30.72 -3.13 -2.67
N ARG A 394 30.43 -2.70 -1.43
CA ARG A 394 30.54 -3.54 -0.23
C ARG A 394 29.28 -4.34 0.05
N LEU A 395 28.17 -4.02 -0.63
CA LEU A 395 26.94 -4.82 -0.56
C LEU A 395 27.07 -6.11 -1.39
N PRO A 396 26.34 -7.18 -1.03
CA PRO A 396 26.33 -8.41 -1.81
C PRO A 396 25.87 -8.24 -3.26
N GLY A 397 26.15 -9.26 -4.08
CA GLY A 397 25.68 -9.31 -5.46
C GLY A 397 26.30 -8.24 -6.35
N THR A 398 25.46 -7.43 -6.99
CA THR A 398 25.90 -6.33 -7.87
C THR A 398 26.30 -5.07 -7.11
N GLY A 399 26.07 -5.01 -5.80
CA GLY A 399 26.22 -3.80 -4.98
C GLY A 399 25.13 -2.75 -5.22
N VAL A 400 24.18 -2.98 -6.14
CA VAL A 400 23.12 -2.01 -6.48
C VAL A 400 21.95 -2.15 -5.50
N PHE A 401 21.35 -1.03 -5.11
CA PHE A 401 20.16 -0.99 -4.27
C PHE A 401 19.25 0.18 -4.64
N ASP A 402 17.99 0.07 -4.24
CA ASP A 402 16.93 1.02 -4.56
C ASP A 402 16.82 2.10 -3.48
N ILE A 403 16.49 3.34 -3.84
CA ILE A 403 16.16 4.39 -2.87
C ILE A 403 14.65 4.50 -2.78
N LYS A 404 14.11 4.45 -1.56
CA LYS A 404 12.68 4.60 -1.31
C LYS A 404 12.43 5.58 -0.18
N THR A 405 11.33 6.29 -0.28
CA THR A 405 10.91 7.27 0.72
C THR A 405 9.59 6.84 1.34
N ARG A 406 9.46 7.13 2.63
CA ARG A 406 8.29 6.77 3.42
C ARG A 406 7.71 7.99 4.11
N ALA A 407 6.72 8.58 3.46
CA ALA A 407 5.87 9.59 4.08
C ALA A 407 5.09 9.00 5.26
N CYS A 408 5.02 9.75 6.36
CA CYS A 408 4.32 9.36 7.57
C CYS A 408 2.84 9.07 7.32
N LEU A 409 2.26 8.22 8.17
CA LEU A 409 0.88 7.74 8.11
C LEU A 409 -0.18 8.80 7.78
N PRO A 410 -0.22 10.00 8.41
CA PRO A 410 -1.26 10.99 8.12
C PRO A 410 -1.22 11.49 6.67
N ILE A 411 -0.03 11.70 6.11
CA ILE A 411 0.15 12.20 4.74
C ILE A 411 -0.39 11.18 3.74
N ARG A 412 -0.10 9.90 3.95
CA ARG A 412 -0.56 8.80 3.07
C ARG A 412 -2.08 8.61 3.10
N LEU A 413 -2.74 8.91 4.22
CA LEU A 413 -4.18 8.76 4.37
C LEU A 413 -4.97 10.02 4.02
N ASP A 414 -4.29 11.16 3.86
CA ASP A 414 -4.89 12.48 3.73
C ASP A 414 -3.99 13.43 2.94
N ILE A 415 -3.76 13.03 1.69
CA ILE A 415 -2.69 13.57 0.83
C ILE A 415 -2.86 15.02 0.43
N LEU A 416 -4.09 15.51 0.27
CA LEU A 416 -4.36 16.90 -0.07
C LEU A 416 -4.17 17.86 1.12
N ASN A 417 -4.06 17.32 2.33
CA ASN A 417 -3.84 18.07 3.56
C ASN A 417 -2.40 17.89 4.06
N PHE A 418 -1.45 17.65 3.14
CA PHE A 418 -0.05 17.35 3.44
C PHE A 418 0.61 18.44 4.27
N GLU A 419 0.26 19.72 4.06
CA GLU A 419 0.83 20.83 4.83
C GLU A 419 0.51 20.70 6.30
N GLU A 420 -0.76 20.54 6.70
CA GLU A 420 -1.11 20.33 8.12
C GLU A 420 -0.52 19.01 8.64
N ASN A 421 -0.60 17.94 7.85
CA ASN A 421 -0.11 16.62 8.21
C ASN A 421 1.43 16.55 8.36
N SER A 422 2.16 17.50 7.79
CA SER A 422 3.61 17.66 8.00
C SER A 422 3.99 18.03 9.43
N GLY A 423 3.03 18.37 10.29
CA GLY A 423 3.27 18.52 11.73
C GLY A 423 3.42 17.20 12.48
N TYR A 424 3.07 16.05 11.87
CA TYR A 424 3.19 14.74 12.51
C TYR A 424 4.63 14.35 12.78
N LEU A 425 4.91 13.75 13.95
CA LEU A 425 6.25 13.38 14.37
C LEU A 425 6.39 11.86 14.61
N ILE A 426 7.55 11.31 14.26
CA ILE A 426 8.02 10.03 14.78
C ILE A 426 8.79 10.29 16.08
N LYS A 427 8.27 9.79 17.20
CA LYS A 427 8.81 10.05 18.55
C LYS A 427 9.51 8.86 19.18
N SER A 428 9.30 7.66 18.61
CA SER A 428 9.78 6.40 19.18
C SER A 428 10.15 5.39 18.09
N GLN A 429 10.94 4.38 18.45
CA GLN A 429 11.20 3.27 17.53
C GLN A 429 9.99 2.33 17.45
N HIS A 430 9.37 2.00 18.59
CA HIS A 430 8.28 1.04 18.70
C HIS A 430 6.96 1.69 19.12
N GLY A 431 5.84 1.20 18.58
CA GLY A 431 4.51 1.71 18.90
C GLY A 431 3.52 1.59 17.75
N LEU A 432 2.23 1.81 18.02
CA LEU A 432 1.17 1.76 17.00
C LEU A 432 0.98 3.07 16.23
N VAL A 433 1.56 4.17 16.71
CA VAL A 433 1.53 5.51 16.13
C VAL A 433 2.79 6.26 16.57
N GLU A 434 3.20 7.28 15.81
CA GLU A 434 4.37 8.14 16.07
C GLU A 434 5.65 7.30 16.27
N SER A 435 5.78 6.23 15.49
CA SER A 435 6.86 5.26 15.60
C SER A 435 7.35 4.77 14.24
N PHE A 436 8.65 4.45 14.14
CA PHE A 436 9.21 3.79 12.96
C PHE A 436 8.56 2.41 12.72
N GLU A 437 8.32 1.66 13.80
CA GLU A 437 7.68 0.34 13.73
C GLU A 437 6.28 0.40 13.09
N LYS A 438 5.52 1.48 13.31
CA LYS A 438 4.23 1.66 12.63
C LYS A 438 4.39 1.91 11.14
N GLU A 439 5.38 2.70 10.75
CA GLU A 439 5.65 2.95 9.34
C GLU A 439 6.15 1.70 8.63
N TYR A 440 7.03 0.93 9.27
CA TYR A 440 7.55 -0.35 8.80
C TYR A 440 6.45 -1.43 8.72
N TYR A 441 5.57 -1.55 9.72
CA TYR A 441 4.39 -2.43 9.66
C TYR A 441 3.52 -2.16 8.43
N ASP A 442 3.21 -0.88 8.17
CA ASP A 442 2.45 -0.54 6.98
C ASP A 442 3.27 -0.78 5.72
N LEU A 443 4.61 -0.62 5.75
CA LEU A 443 5.49 -0.87 4.62
C LEU A 443 5.42 -2.34 4.17
N ILE A 444 5.50 -3.28 5.12
CA ILE A 444 5.30 -4.72 4.88
C ILE A 444 4.00 -4.97 4.11
N ARG A 445 2.90 -4.36 4.55
CA ARG A 445 1.55 -4.61 4.01
C ARG A 445 1.24 -3.85 2.71
N SER A 446 1.97 -2.78 2.43
CA SER A 446 1.63 -1.81 1.37
C SER A 446 2.64 -1.75 0.23
N ALA A 447 3.89 -2.14 0.46
CA ALA A 447 4.99 -1.84 -0.45
C ALA A 447 5.97 -3.00 -0.65
N PHE A 448 6.24 -3.82 0.38
CA PHE A 448 7.26 -4.89 0.29
C PHE A 448 7.09 -5.79 -0.92
N LEU A 449 5.87 -6.23 -1.23
CA LEU A 449 5.64 -7.09 -2.39
C LEU A 449 6.02 -6.40 -3.71
N LYS A 450 5.79 -5.09 -3.81
CA LYS A 450 6.28 -4.31 -4.96
C LYS A 450 7.81 -4.29 -4.94
N TYR A 451 8.40 -3.80 -3.84
CA TYR A 451 9.85 -3.65 -3.73
C TYR A 451 10.60 -4.95 -4.00
N SER A 452 10.13 -6.09 -3.47
CA SER A 452 10.71 -7.41 -3.75
C SER A 452 10.77 -7.71 -5.25
N PHE A 453 9.69 -7.44 -6.00
CA PHE A 453 9.73 -7.61 -7.47
C PHE A 453 10.62 -6.57 -8.15
N GLN A 454 10.64 -5.32 -7.69
CA GLN A 454 11.50 -4.29 -8.28
C GLN A 454 12.98 -4.63 -8.12
N VAL A 455 13.37 -5.02 -6.92
CA VAL A 455 14.73 -5.41 -6.54
C VAL A 455 15.18 -6.64 -7.33
N ARG A 456 14.30 -7.64 -7.54
CA ARG A 456 14.61 -8.80 -8.41
C ARG A 456 14.75 -8.44 -9.88
N ILE A 457 13.86 -7.61 -10.42
CA ILE A 457 13.95 -7.12 -11.81
C ILE A 457 15.17 -6.20 -11.98
N GLY A 458 15.62 -5.52 -10.94
CA GLY A 458 16.83 -4.70 -10.93
C GLY A 458 18.13 -5.44 -10.59
N ASN A 459 18.06 -6.69 -10.14
CA ASN A 459 19.19 -7.42 -9.54
C ASN A 459 19.91 -6.59 -8.48
N MET A 460 19.10 -6.06 -7.57
CA MET A 460 19.49 -5.21 -6.45
C MET A 460 19.56 -6.04 -5.16
N ASP A 461 20.36 -5.62 -4.18
CA ASP A 461 20.49 -6.30 -2.89
C ASP A 461 19.33 -6.00 -1.92
N GLY A 462 18.74 -4.80 -2.04
CA GLY A 462 17.70 -4.33 -1.13
C GLY A 462 17.28 -2.90 -1.43
N VAL A 463 16.65 -2.27 -0.44
CA VAL A 463 16.20 -0.88 -0.52
C VAL A 463 16.62 -0.09 0.71
N ILE A 464 17.08 1.15 0.54
CA ILE A 464 17.17 2.11 1.64
C ILE A 464 15.85 2.88 1.74
N VAL A 465 15.33 3.03 2.95
CA VAL A 465 14.08 3.74 3.23
C VAL A 465 14.35 4.99 4.06
N ALA A 466 14.00 6.15 3.51
CA ALA A 466 14.05 7.45 4.20
C ALA A 466 12.67 7.82 4.75
N TYR A 467 12.54 7.97 6.08
CA TYR A 467 11.28 8.29 6.74
C TYR A 467 11.10 9.80 6.94
N HIS A 468 9.97 10.35 6.48
CA HIS A 468 9.75 11.80 6.50
C HIS A 468 8.27 12.18 6.66
N ASN A 469 8.01 13.43 7.00
CA ASN A 469 6.67 14.04 7.02
C ASN A 469 6.53 15.17 5.99
N THR A 470 7.23 15.08 4.86
CA THR A 470 7.35 16.10 3.80
C THR A 470 8.01 17.43 4.18
N SER A 471 8.13 17.78 5.47
CA SER A 471 8.87 18.97 5.93
C SER A 471 10.19 18.62 6.61
N ARG A 472 10.26 17.45 7.25
CA ARG A 472 11.40 16.97 8.04
C ARG A 472 11.70 15.51 7.76
N MET A 473 12.99 15.18 7.79
CA MET A 473 13.50 13.81 7.78
C MET A 473 13.66 13.27 9.21
N PHE A 474 13.24 12.04 9.47
CA PHE A 474 13.33 11.42 10.80
C PHE A 474 14.48 10.43 10.93
N GLY A 475 14.81 9.73 9.85
CA GLY A 475 15.78 8.65 9.89
C GLY A 475 15.70 7.72 8.69
N PHE A 476 16.56 6.71 8.72
CA PHE A 476 16.83 5.82 7.60
C PHE A 476 16.85 4.36 8.05
N GLN A 477 16.47 3.45 7.16
CA GLN A 477 16.57 2.00 7.40
C GLN A 477 16.95 1.31 6.10
N TYR A 478 17.93 0.41 6.13
CA TYR A 478 18.17 -0.50 5.02
C TYR A 478 17.34 -1.77 5.21
N ILE A 479 16.67 -2.21 4.14
CA ILE A 479 15.82 -3.40 4.12
C ILE A 479 16.30 -4.29 2.99
N SER A 480 16.97 -5.39 3.34
CA SER A 480 17.52 -6.35 2.39
C SER A 480 16.43 -7.18 1.70
N LEU A 481 16.73 -7.75 0.53
CA LEU A 481 15.83 -8.68 -0.16
C LEU A 481 15.44 -9.89 0.71
N PRO A 482 16.37 -10.55 1.45
CA PRO A 482 16.01 -11.62 2.38
C PRO A 482 15.04 -11.19 3.50
N GLU A 483 15.15 -9.95 4.00
CA GLU A 483 14.22 -9.42 5.01
C GLU A 483 12.82 -9.24 4.43
N MET A 484 12.71 -8.73 3.19
CA MET A 484 11.44 -8.64 2.48
C MET A 484 10.83 -10.03 2.24
N ASP A 485 11.64 -10.99 1.79
CA ASP A 485 11.21 -12.37 1.56
C ASP A 485 10.67 -13.02 2.83
N ALA A 486 11.36 -12.86 3.97
CA ALA A 486 10.92 -13.38 5.26
C ALA A 486 9.53 -12.85 5.64
N CYS A 487 9.28 -11.56 5.38
CA CYS A 487 7.99 -10.92 5.65
C CYS A 487 6.89 -11.31 4.65
N LEU A 488 7.23 -11.65 3.41
CA LEU A 488 6.26 -11.89 2.33
C LEU A 488 5.98 -13.37 2.09
N PHE A 489 7.03 -14.15 1.90
CA PHE A 489 6.98 -15.53 1.40
C PHE A 489 7.29 -16.50 2.53
N GLY A 490 8.27 -16.20 3.36
CA GLY A 490 8.74 -17.01 4.47
C GLY A 490 10.26 -16.98 4.58
N SER A 491 10.79 -17.48 5.69
CA SER A 491 12.24 -17.57 5.88
C SER A 491 12.83 -18.73 5.08
N GLY A 492 13.96 -18.50 4.42
CA GLY A 492 14.71 -19.54 3.71
C GLY A 492 15.36 -18.99 2.44
N GLU A 493 16.50 -19.56 2.08
CA GLU A 493 17.23 -19.18 0.88
C GLU A 493 16.44 -19.54 -0.39
N GLY A 494 16.44 -18.62 -1.36
CA GLY A 494 15.78 -18.78 -2.65
C GLY A 494 14.24 -18.88 -2.61
N VAL A 495 13.58 -18.71 -1.46
CA VAL A 495 12.11 -18.77 -1.37
C VAL A 495 11.45 -17.74 -2.28
N GLY A 496 11.92 -16.48 -2.22
CA GLY A 496 11.39 -15.44 -3.07
C GLY A 496 11.74 -15.62 -4.55
N ASP A 497 12.88 -16.22 -4.90
CA ASP A 497 13.24 -16.54 -6.29
C ASP A 497 12.29 -17.55 -6.91
N ARG A 498 11.93 -18.61 -6.15
CA ARG A 498 10.95 -19.59 -6.60
C ARG A 498 9.58 -18.94 -6.82
N VAL A 499 9.13 -18.10 -5.89
CA VAL A 499 7.86 -17.36 -6.04
C VAL A 499 7.91 -16.45 -7.26
N PHE A 500 9.00 -15.70 -7.43
CA PHE A 500 9.19 -14.80 -8.56
C PHE A 500 9.19 -15.54 -9.90
N SER A 501 9.89 -16.66 -10.01
CA SER A 501 9.89 -17.55 -11.18
C SER A 501 8.47 -17.95 -11.59
N LYS A 502 7.66 -18.41 -10.62
CA LYS A 502 6.25 -18.77 -10.88
C LYS A 502 5.40 -17.57 -11.30
N CYS A 503 5.61 -16.40 -10.69
CA CYS A 503 4.91 -15.17 -11.05
C CYS A 503 5.23 -14.74 -12.48
N ILE A 504 6.51 -14.72 -12.87
CA ILE A 504 6.93 -14.41 -14.24
C ILE A 504 6.35 -15.43 -15.22
N GLY A 505 6.56 -16.73 -14.97
CA GLY A 505 6.09 -17.79 -15.86
C GLY A 505 4.58 -17.79 -16.07
N LEU A 506 3.78 -17.54 -15.02
CA LEU A 506 2.33 -17.41 -15.18
C LEU A 506 1.96 -16.13 -15.93
N LEU A 507 2.62 -15.00 -15.64
CA LEU A 507 2.38 -13.75 -16.35
C LEU A 507 2.68 -13.89 -17.85
N GLU A 508 3.78 -14.54 -18.23
CA GLU A 508 4.13 -14.82 -19.64
C GLU A 508 3.00 -15.56 -20.37
N ASN A 509 2.48 -16.63 -19.77
CA ASN A 509 1.39 -17.41 -20.36
C ASN A 509 0.08 -16.61 -20.45
N VAL A 510 -0.22 -15.79 -19.44
CA VAL A 510 -1.40 -14.92 -19.46
C VAL A 510 -1.27 -13.86 -20.55
N MET A 511 -0.10 -13.24 -20.71
CA MET A 511 0.11 -12.17 -21.68
C MET A 511 0.06 -12.66 -23.13
N GLU A 512 0.50 -13.89 -23.40
CA GLU A 512 0.30 -14.52 -24.71
C GLU A 512 -1.20 -14.65 -25.05
N GLU A 513 -2.02 -15.09 -24.10
CA GLU A 513 -3.48 -15.19 -24.29
C GLU A 513 -4.17 -13.82 -24.37
N VAL A 514 -3.64 -12.80 -23.68
CA VAL A 514 -4.09 -11.40 -23.83
C VAL A 514 -3.81 -10.92 -25.26
N ALA A 515 -2.61 -11.12 -25.78
CA ALA A 515 -2.24 -10.68 -27.13
C ALA A 515 -3.03 -11.41 -28.24
N LEU A 516 -3.50 -12.63 -28.00
CA LEU A 516 -4.40 -13.35 -28.91
C LEU A 516 -5.85 -12.85 -28.89
N CYS A 517 -6.24 -12.06 -27.89
CA CYS A 517 -7.58 -11.46 -27.84
C CYS A 517 -7.76 -10.45 -28.98
N PHE A 518 -6.79 -9.60 -29.25
CA PHE A 518 -6.82 -8.64 -30.35
C PHE A 518 -5.44 -8.64 -31.02
N PRO A 519 -5.22 -9.57 -31.97
CA PRO A 519 -3.92 -9.74 -32.63
C PRO A 519 -3.50 -8.46 -33.35
N ASP A 520 -2.21 -8.13 -33.26
CA ASP A 520 -1.57 -7.01 -33.96
C ASP A 520 -2.17 -5.62 -33.67
N GLU A 521 -2.90 -5.48 -32.57
CA GLU A 521 -3.49 -4.23 -32.08
C GLU A 521 -2.94 -3.84 -30.70
N SER A 522 -2.91 -2.54 -30.40
CA SER A 522 -2.65 -2.08 -29.04
C SER A 522 -3.80 -2.47 -28.11
N ILE A 523 -3.50 -2.92 -26.90
CA ILE A 523 -4.48 -3.53 -25.98
C ILE A 523 -4.50 -2.79 -24.65
N LYS A 524 -5.68 -2.43 -24.16
CA LYS A 524 -5.92 -2.04 -22.78
C LYS A 524 -6.37 -3.26 -22.00
N CYS A 525 -5.73 -3.57 -20.89
CA CYS A 525 -6.20 -4.65 -20.03
C CYS A 525 -6.14 -4.34 -18.54
N THR A 526 -7.07 -4.91 -17.79
CA THR A 526 -7.21 -4.75 -16.34
C THR A 526 -7.15 -6.10 -15.64
N PHE A 527 -6.21 -6.23 -14.71
CA PHE A 527 -5.97 -7.43 -13.90
C PHE A 527 -6.58 -7.29 -12.53
N GLU A 528 -7.31 -8.31 -12.08
CA GLU A 528 -7.86 -8.36 -10.73
C GLU A 528 -7.91 -9.79 -10.18
N THR A 529 -7.27 -9.98 -9.02
CA THR A 529 -7.45 -11.14 -8.16
C THR A 529 -8.20 -10.71 -6.91
N ARG A 530 -9.49 -11.03 -6.87
CA ARG A 530 -10.33 -10.76 -5.71
C ARG A 530 -9.95 -11.69 -4.57
N GLU A 531 -10.09 -11.19 -3.33
CA GLU A 531 -9.92 -12.05 -2.16
C GLU A 531 -10.86 -13.24 -2.24
N ASP A 532 -10.34 -14.43 -1.95
CA ASP A 532 -11.06 -15.71 -1.91
C ASP A 532 -11.66 -16.17 -3.26
N SER A 533 -11.40 -15.51 -4.39
CA SER A 533 -12.00 -15.91 -5.68
C SER A 533 -11.42 -17.20 -6.26
N GLN A 534 -10.20 -17.60 -5.86
CA GLN A 534 -9.45 -18.72 -6.46
C GLN A 534 -9.17 -18.57 -7.98
N TYR A 535 -9.39 -17.37 -8.52
CA TYR A 535 -9.09 -17.02 -9.91
C TYR A 535 -8.76 -15.54 -10.06
N MET A 536 -7.96 -15.21 -11.06
CA MET A 536 -7.70 -13.85 -11.52
C MET A 536 -8.54 -13.57 -12.77
N SER A 537 -9.18 -12.42 -12.81
CA SER A 537 -9.86 -11.88 -14.00
C SER A 537 -8.93 -10.96 -14.76
N VAL A 538 -8.86 -11.12 -16.08
CA VAL A 538 -8.19 -10.19 -16.99
C VAL A 538 -9.20 -9.71 -18.02
N TYR A 539 -9.58 -8.45 -17.92
CA TYR A 539 -10.45 -7.78 -18.90
C TYR A 539 -9.57 -7.21 -20.01
N VAL A 540 -9.91 -7.48 -21.26
CA VAL A 540 -9.10 -7.14 -22.43
C VAL A 540 -9.96 -6.36 -23.42
N GLU A 541 -9.52 -5.16 -23.79
CA GLU A 541 -10.17 -4.23 -24.71
C GLU A 541 -9.12 -3.73 -25.72
N PRO A 542 -9.46 -3.41 -26.98
CA PRO A 542 -8.59 -2.62 -27.83
C PRO A 542 -8.26 -1.28 -27.15
N ALA A 543 -6.99 -0.87 -27.18
CA ALA A 543 -6.58 0.43 -26.63
C ALA A 543 -7.09 1.59 -27.51
N ASP A 544 -7.04 1.39 -28.83
CA ASP A 544 -7.50 2.35 -29.82
C ASP A 544 -8.88 1.95 -30.33
N TRP A 545 -9.89 2.79 -30.08
CA TRP A 545 -11.26 2.57 -30.56
C TRP A 545 -11.89 3.89 -31.01
N LYS A 546 -12.41 3.90 -32.24
CA LYS A 546 -13.01 5.09 -32.87
C LYS A 546 -14.54 5.09 -32.87
N GLY A 547 -15.16 3.97 -32.49
CA GLY A 547 -16.63 3.85 -32.41
C GLY A 547 -17.18 4.38 -31.09
N ASP A 548 -18.46 4.09 -30.82
CA ASP A 548 -19.03 4.36 -29.50
C ASP A 548 -18.33 3.49 -28.44
N GLU A 549 -17.98 4.10 -27.31
CA GLU A 549 -17.32 3.44 -26.19
C GLU A 549 -18.19 2.30 -25.63
N SER A 550 -19.52 2.41 -25.76
CA SER A 550 -20.47 1.36 -25.37
C SER A 550 -20.36 0.09 -26.23
N GLU A 551 -19.80 0.23 -27.44
CA GLU A 551 -19.63 -0.83 -28.44
C GLU A 551 -18.20 -1.38 -28.52
N ARG A 552 -17.24 -0.81 -27.77
CA ARG A 552 -15.83 -1.25 -27.78
C ARG A 552 -15.70 -2.74 -27.43
N PRO A 553 -15.24 -3.62 -28.33
CA PRO A 553 -15.17 -5.06 -28.05
C PRO A 553 -14.42 -5.37 -26.75
N ILE A 554 -14.93 -6.32 -25.96
CA ILE A 554 -14.34 -6.70 -24.68
C ILE A 554 -14.29 -8.22 -24.52
N LYS A 555 -13.17 -8.72 -24.00
CA LYS A 555 -12.95 -10.14 -23.70
C LYS A 555 -12.56 -10.30 -22.24
N LEU A 556 -13.00 -11.40 -21.62
CA LEU A 556 -12.66 -11.76 -20.24
C LEU A 556 -11.91 -13.08 -20.19
N LEU A 557 -10.66 -13.03 -19.70
CA LEU A 557 -9.89 -14.20 -19.37
C LEU A 557 -10.04 -14.51 -17.88
N LYS A 558 -10.34 -15.76 -17.57
CA LYS A 558 -10.32 -16.32 -16.22
C LYS A 558 -9.07 -17.18 -16.07
N VAL A 559 -8.20 -16.80 -15.14
CA VAL A 559 -6.94 -17.51 -14.85
C VAL A 559 -7.06 -18.20 -13.50
N GLN A 560 -6.80 -19.50 -13.48
CA GLN A 560 -6.78 -20.32 -12.27
C GLN A 560 -5.39 -20.93 -12.07
N ALA A 561 -4.98 -21.08 -10.82
CA ALA A 561 -3.71 -21.69 -10.46
C ALA A 561 -3.91 -22.67 -9.30
N THR A 562 -3.45 -23.90 -9.47
CA THR A 562 -3.51 -24.96 -8.46
C THR A 562 -2.09 -25.45 -8.18
N SER A 563 -1.69 -25.49 -6.91
CA SER A 563 -0.33 -25.87 -6.51
C SER A 563 -0.25 -27.34 -6.10
N TYR A 564 0.85 -27.99 -6.48
CA TYR A 564 1.14 -29.38 -6.18
C TYR A 564 2.59 -29.53 -5.69
N ASN A 565 2.79 -30.37 -4.67
CA ASN A 565 4.11 -30.86 -4.25
C ASN A 565 4.20 -32.36 -4.59
N GLY A 566 4.94 -32.69 -5.64
CA GLY A 566 4.80 -33.98 -6.32
C GLY A 566 3.36 -34.20 -6.77
N ASP A 567 2.77 -35.34 -6.42
CA ASP A 567 1.38 -35.69 -6.76
C ASP A 567 0.35 -35.15 -5.75
N HIS A 568 0.78 -34.44 -4.70
CA HIS A 568 -0.10 -34.00 -3.62
C HIS A 568 -0.51 -32.54 -3.81
N PHE A 569 -1.82 -32.29 -3.81
CA PHE A 569 -2.35 -30.94 -3.73
C PHE A 569 -1.85 -30.22 -2.47
N ILE A 570 -1.36 -28.99 -2.66
CA ILE A 570 -0.96 -28.09 -1.58
C ILE A 570 -1.63 -26.73 -1.77
N ARG A 571 -2.08 -26.13 -0.66
CA ARG A 571 -2.60 -24.76 -0.70
C ARG A 571 -1.48 -23.79 -1.09
N GLY A 572 -1.79 -22.82 -1.93
CA GLY A 572 -0.85 -21.79 -2.39
C GLY A 572 -0.12 -21.10 -1.25
N GLU A 573 -0.83 -20.79 -0.14
CA GLU A 573 -0.22 -20.19 1.06
C GLU A 573 0.94 -21.01 1.61
N ARG A 574 0.80 -22.34 1.64
CA ARG A 574 1.86 -23.24 2.11
C ARG A 574 2.92 -23.45 1.04
N ALA A 575 2.53 -23.49 -0.23
CA ALA A 575 3.45 -23.66 -1.35
C ALA A 575 4.47 -22.51 -1.42
N VAL A 576 4.00 -21.26 -1.39
CA VAL A 576 4.88 -20.08 -1.46
C VAL A 576 5.77 -19.89 -0.23
N SER A 577 5.44 -20.54 0.90
CA SER A 577 6.27 -20.58 2.11
C SER A 577 7.17 -21.80 2.21
N SER A 578 7.03 -22.75 1.28
CA SER A 578 7.77 -24.00 1.35
C SER A 578 9.22 -23.78 0.91
N SER A 579 10.14 -24.45 1.59
CA SER A 579 11.50 -24.69 1.08
C SER A 579 11.48 -25.59 -0.15
N ASP A 580 10.51 -26.52 -0.20
CA ASP A 580 10.44 -27.55 -1.22
C ASP A 580 9.98 -26.97 -2.55
N PRO A 581 10.52 -27.44 -3.68
CA PRO A 581 10.05 -27.08 -5.00
C PRO A 581 8.59 -27.51 -5.20
N TRP A 582 7.80 -26.70 -5.90
CA TRP A 582 6.39 -27.03 -6.21
C TRP A 582 6.04 -26.70 -7.65
N THR A 583 5.02 -27.40 -8.16
CA THR A 583 4.47 -27.22 -9.51
C THR A 583 3.15 -26.46 -9.42
N ILE A 584 2.90 -25.58 -10.39
CA ILE A 584 1.60 -24.92 -10.55
C ILE A 584 0.95 -25.43 -11.83
N HIS A 585 -0.23 -26.04 -11.71
CA HIS A 585 -1.12 -26.24 -12.84
C HIS A 585 -1.95 -24.98 -13.04
N TYR A 586 -1.79 -24.34 -14.19
CA TYR A 586 -2.58 -23.17 -14.55
C TYR A 586 -3.61 -23.50 -15.62
N VAL A 587 -4.73 -22.80 -15.56
CA VAL A 587 -5.79 -22.86 -16.56
C VAL A 587 -6.19 -21.43 -16.92
N ILE A 588 -6.07 -21.07 -18.19
CA ILE A 588 -6.50 -19.78 -18.74
C ILE A 588 -7.70 -20.04 -19.66
N SER A 589 -8.83 -19.45 -19.34
CA SER A 589 -10.10 -19.65 -20.05
C SER A 589 -10.68 -18.33 -20.54
N GLN A 590 -10.88 -18.17 -21.84
CA GLN A 590 -11.65 -17.06 -22.40
C GLN A 590 -13.15 -17.34 -22.25
N LEU A 591 -13.83 -16.59 -21.38
CA LEU A 591 -15.24 -16.81 -21.09
C LEU A 591 -16.14 -16.35 -22.25
N SER A 592 -17.22 -17.10 -22.50
CA SER A 592 -18.23 -16.78 -23.53
C SER A 592 -19.43 -16.04 -22.90
N LEU A 593 -19.15 -15.01 -22.10
CA LEU A 593 -20.19 -14.17 -21.52
C LEU A 593 -20.60 -13.07 -22.50
N PRO A 594 -21.86 -12.60 -22.46
CA PRO A 594 -22.29 -11.40 -23.15
C PRO A 594 -21.41 -10.18 -22.79
N GLU A 595 -21.09 -9.34 -23.78
CA GLU A 595 -20.16 -8.21 -23.58
C GLU A 595 -20.66 -7.20 -22.53
N ASN A 596 -21.97 -6.95 -22.45
CA ASN A 596 -22.58 -6.10 -21.43
C ASN A 596 -22.35 -6.60 -19.99
N GLU A 597 -22.37 -7.91 -19.79
CA GLU A 597 -22.04 -8.52 -18.50
C GLU A 597 -20.55 -8.33 -18.17
N ILE A 598 -19.66 -8.57 -19.15
CA ILE A 598 -18.22 -8.35 -18.99
C ILE A 598 -17.92 -6.88 -18.65
N ARG A 599 -18.58 -5.93 -19.32
CA ARG A 599 -18.46 -4.49 -19.00
C ARG A 599 -18.91 -4.18 -17.57
N THR A 600 -20.00 -4.79 -17.11
CA THR A 600 -20.50 -4.60 -15.73
C THR A 600 -19.47 -5.10 -14.71
N LEU A 601 -18.83 -6.24 -14.99
CA LEU A 601 -17.75 -6.78 -14.16
C LEU A 601 -16.51 -5.86 -14.16
N LEU A 602 -16.11 -5.35 -15.33
CA LEU A 602 -15.03 -4.38 -15.47
C LEU A 602 -15.32 -3.08 -14.70
N GLN A 603 -16.52 -2.52 -14.83
CA GLN A 603 -16.96 -1.34 -14.07
C GLN A 603 -16.85 -1.58 -12.56
N GLY A 604 -17.19 -2.79 -12.10
CA GLY A 604 -16.98 -3.20 -10.72
C GLY A 604 -15.50 -3.19 -10.32
N ALA A 605 -14.60 -3.68 -11.17
CA ALA A 605 -13.16 -3.65 -10.94
C ALA A 605 -12.62 -2.21 -10.92
N GLU A 606 -13.01 -1.38 -11.89
CA GLU A 606 -12.65 0.04 -11.94
C GLU A 606 -13.17 0.82 -10.71
N ALA A 607 -14.38 0.52 -10.23
CA ALA A 607 -14.91 1.11 -9.00
C ALA A 607 -14.07 0.74 -7.76
N ARG A 608 -13.35 -0.39 -7.78
CA ARG A 608 -12.40 -0.77 -6.72
C ARG A 608 -11.01 -0.14 -6.91
N GLN A 609 -10.74 0.48 -8.05
CA GLN A 609 -9.59 1.37 -8.25
C GLN A 609 -9.85 2.79 -7.70
N PHE A 610 -11.09 3.08 -7.30
CA PHE A 610 -11.48 4.40 -6.82
C PHE A 610 -10.80 4.76 -5.49
N ARG A 611 -10.25 5.99 -5.43
CA ARG A 611 -9.73 6.60 -4.22
C ARG A 611 -10.44 7.93 -4.00
N ALA A 612 -11.13 8.06 -2.86
CA ALA A 612 -11.71 9.33 -2.46
C ALA A 612 -10.68 10.17 -1.71
N TYR A 613 -10.62 11.46 -2.04
CA TYR A 613 -9.84 12.46 -1.31
C TYR A 613 -10.62 12.98 -0.11
N ASN A 614 -9.96 13.20 1.03
CA ASN A 614 -10.62 13.94 2.11
C ASN A 614 -10.52 15.43 1.81
N ILE A 615 -11.60 16.16 2.09
CA ILE A 615 -11.62 17.62 2.00
C ILE A 615 -10.56 18.18 2.97
N PRO A 616 -9.61 19.01 2.50
CA PRO A 616 -8.60 19.63 3.34
C PRO A 616 -9.20 20.50 4.44
N THR A 617 -8.45 20.71 5.52
CA THR A 617 -8.91 21.59 6.61
C THR A 617 -8.99 23.04 6.10
N GLY A 618 -10.12 23.71 6.32
CA GLY A 618 -10.30 25.12 5.93
C GLY A 618 -10.67 25.36 4.47
N VAL A 619 -10.88 24.31 3.67
CA VAL A 619 -11.37 24.42 2.29
C VAL A 619 -12.87 24.14 2.27
N ASP A 620 -13.64 25.14 1.85
CA ASP A 620 -15.09 25.01 1.67
C ASP A 620 -15.41 24.25 0.36
N PRO A 621 -16.55 23.52 0.29
CA PRO A 621 -16.93 22.82 -0.93
C PRO A 621 -17.01 23.71 -2.18
N ASP A 622 -17.37 24.98 -2.00
CA ASP A 622 -17.52 25.95 -3.09
C ASP A 622 -16.16 26.44 -3.65
N THR A 623 -15.08 26.34 -2.87
CA THR A 623 -13.71 26.76 -3.28
C THR A 623 -12.81 25.58 -3.64
N LEU A 624 -13.34 24.37 -3.61
CA LEU A 624 -12.60 23.13 -3.79
C LEU A 624 -12.00 22.98 -5.19
N GLN A 625 -12.70 23.46 -6.22
CA GLN A 625 -12.20 23.54 -7.59
C GLN A 625 -10.94 24.41 -7.65
N SER A 626 -11.01 25.63 -7.10
CA SER A 626 -9.87 26.56 -7.10
C SER A 626 -8.68 26.00 -6.33
N PHE A 627 -8.92 25.31 -5.21
CA PHE A 627 -7.88 24.58 -4.49
C PHE A 627 -7.24 23.49 -5.36
N TRP A 628 -8.04 22.69 -6.06
CA TRP A 628 -7.56 21.63 -6.94
C TRP A 628 -6.72 22.17 -8.11
N ASP A 629 -7.16 23.26 -8.73
CA ASP A 629 -6.47 23.87 -9.85
C ASP A 629 -5.14 24.49 -9.42
N ALA A 630 -5.07 25.03 -8.20
CA ALA A 630 -3.85 25.60 -7.62
C ALA A 630 -2.78 24.55 -7.27
N LEU A 631 -3.14 23.27 -7.14
CA LEU A 631 -2.17 22.19 -6.91
C LEU A 631 -1.36 21.93 -8.19
N ASN A 632 -0.19 22.55 -8.29
CA ASN A 632 0.75 22.33 -9.39
C ASN A 632 2.18 22.20 -8.85
N PHE A 633 2.64 20.96 -8.73
CA PHE A 633 3.98 20.64 -8.22
C PHE A 633 5.02 20.51 -9.34
N GLY A 634 4.58 20.27 -10.58
CA GLY A 634 5.45 19.98 -11.72
C GLY A 634 5.95 21.19 -12.49
N GLY A 635 5.48 22.40 -12.15
CA GLY A 635 5.91 23.65 -12.77
C GLY A 635 5.44 23.86 -14.22
N LYS A 636 4.59 22.96 -14.76
CA LYS A 636 4.01 23.11 -16.11
C LYS A 636 2.86 24.13 -16.10
N SER A 637 2.57 24.78 -17.23
CA SER A 637 1.43 25.70 -17.32
C SER A 637 0.09 24.95 -17.24
N VAL A 638 -0.90 25.57 -16.59
CA VAL A 638 -2.25 25.01 -16.34
C VAL A 638 -2.95 24.55 -17.63
N GLU A 639 -2.60 25.13 -18.78
CA GLU A 639 -3.17 24.79 -20.09
C GLU A 639 -2.74 23.41 -20.62
N GLN A 640 -1.69 22.80 -20.07
CA GLN A 640 -1.22 21.46 -20.44
C GLN A 640 -1.68 20.36 -19.46
N ASP A 641 -2.29 20.72 -18.33
CA ASP A 641 -2.74 19.77 -17.32
C ASP A 641 -4.13 19.22 -17.66
N GLY A 642 -4.19 18.00 -18.18
CA GLY A 642 -5.42 17.29 -18.51
C GLY A 642 -6.25 16.80 -17.31
N THR A 643 -6.00 17.28 -16.09
CA THR A 643 -6.72 16.81 -14.90
C THR A 643 -8.08 17.50 -14.78
N THR A 644 -9.16 16.77 -15.02
CA THR A 644 -10.53 17.29 -14.82
C THR A 644 -10.90 17.20 -13.33
N PHE A 645 -11.33 18.32 -12.74
CA PHE A 645 -11.87 18.32 -11.39
C PHE A 645 -13.16 17.49 -11.31
N ARG A 646 -13.25 16.66 -10.27
CA ARG A 646 -14.36 15.72 -10.06
C ARG A 646 -14.88 15.85 -8.62
N PRO A 647 -15.92 16.67 -8.36
CA PRO A 647 -16.39 16.91 -7.00
C PRO A 647 -16.83 15.62 -6.28
N GLU A 648 -17.32 14.62 -7.02
CA GLU A 648 -17.77 13.33 -6.50
C GLU A 648 -16.66 12.48 -5.84
N VAL A 649 -15.38 12.80 -6.08
CA VAL A 649 -14.25 12.09 -5.47
C VAL A 649 -13.88 12.61 -4.09
N PHE A 650 -14.49 13.71 -3.63
CA PHE A 650 -14.19 14.34 -2.35
C PHE A 650 -15.19 13.94 -1.26
N LYS A 651 -14.68 13.73 -0.05
CA LYS A 651 -15.48 13.37 1.12
C LYS A 651 -15.01 14.08 2.39
N PRO A 652 -15.87 14.27 3.39
CA PRO A 652 -15.43 14.75 4.70
C PRO A 652 -14.44 13.77 5.35
N PRO A 653 -13.50 14.25 6.17
CA PRO A 653 -12.51 13.40 6.82
C PRO A 653 -13.17 12.41 7.79
N THR A 654 -12.71 11.17 7.76
CA THR A 654 -13.15 10.16 8.74
C THR A 654 -12.66 10.48 10.15
N LYS A 655 -13.24 9.86 11.17
CA LYS A 655 -12.79 10.03 12.57
C LYS A 655 -11.30 9.72 12.77
N ASN A 656 -10.79 8.72 12.05
CA ASN A 656 -9.37 8.36 12.13
C ASN A 656 -8.49 9.45 11.49
N VAL A 657 -8.89 9.98 10.33
CA VAL A 657 -8.19 11.10 9.69
C VAL A 657 -8.21 12.34 10.58
N ALA A 658 -9.36 12.69 11.17
CA ALA A 658 -9.46 13.82 12.10
C ALA A 658 -8.58 13.67 13.34
N MET A 659 -8.46 12.44 13.87
CA MET A 659 -7.52 12.13 14.97
C MET A 659 -6.07 12.35 14.53
N LEU A 660 -5.69 11.90 13.34
CA LEU A 660 -4.33 12.08 12.80
C LEU A 660 -4.00 13.56 12.55
N ARG A 661 -4.96 14.35 12.02
CA ARG A 661 -4.81 15.81 11.90
C ARG A 661 -4.57 16.47 13.27
N THR A 662 -5.29 16.02 14.30
CA THR A 662 -5.08 16.52 15.68
C THR A 662 -3.68 16.19 16.21
N MET A 663 -3.19 14.99 15.93
CA MET A 663 -1.82 14.60 16.30
C MET A 663 -0.78 15.43 15.53
N ALA A 664 -1.02 15.71 14.24
CA ALA A 664 -0.13 16.54 13.45
C ALA A 664 -0.05 17.99 13.97
N ARG A 665 -1.18 18.60 14.37
CA ARG A 665 -1.18 19.93 15.01
C ARG A 665 -0.39 19.93 16.31
N ALA A 666 -0.61 18.94 17.19
CA ALA A 666 0.15 18.82 18.43
C ALA A 666 1.66 18.57 18.19
N GLY A 667 2.01 17.82 17.14
CA GLY A 667 3.40 17.61 16.75
C GLY A 667 4.07 18.87 16.18
N ARG A 668 3.30 19.75 15.51
CA ARG A 668 3.78 21.06 15.09
C ARG A 668 4.10 21.96 16.29
N GLU A 669 3.17 22.08 17.23
CA GLU A 669 3.38 22.84 18.48
C GLU A 669 4.62 22.34 19.23
N GLU A 670 4.81 21.02 19.31
CA GLU A 670 5.99 20.43 19.93
C GLU A 670 7.29 20.73 19.15
N SER A 671 7.24 20.73 17.82
CA SER A 671 8.39 21.06 16.99
C SER A 671 8.82 22.52 17.17
N GLU A 672 7.85 23.44 17.21
CA GLU A 672 8.08 24.87 17.46
C GLU A 672 8.68 25.08 18.86
N ARG A 673 8.14 24.41 19.88
CA ARG A 673 8.66 24.44 21.25
C ARG A 673 10.11 23.94 21.32
N ILE A 674 10.42 22.84 20.62
CA ILE A 674 11.78 22.31 20.55
C ILE A 674 12.70 23.29 19.82
N ALA A 675 12.27 23.85 18.68
CA ALA A 675 13.06 24.81 17.92
C ALA A 675 13.42 26.05 18.77
N GLN A 676 12.48 26.55 19.58
CA GLN A 676 12.75 27.65 20.52
C GLN A 676 13.74 27.26 21.61
N LEU A 677 13.63 26.04 22.16
CA LEU A 677 14.57 25.57 23.20
C LEU A 677 15.98 25.31 22.67
N GLU A 678 16.10 24.91 21.41
CA GLU A 678 17.38 24.64 20.75
C GLU A 678 17.94 25.87 20.02
N PHE A 679 17.20 26.97 20.01
CA PHE A 679 17.63 28.21 19.38
C PHE A 679 18.96 28.70 19.99
N GLY A 680 19.95 28.96 19.13
CA GLY A 680 21.29 29.40 19.52
C GLY A 680 22.19 28.32 20.13
N LYS A 681 21.70 27.08 20.29
CA LYS A 681 22.56 25.96 20.69
C LYS A 681 23.33 25.41 19.50
N GLN A 682 24.54 24.96 19.76
CA GLN A 682 25.37 24.28 18.77
C GLN A 682 24.77 22.92 18.40
N LYS A 683 24.67 22.63 17.10
CA LYS A 683 24.25 21.31 16.62
C LYS A 683 25.44 20.36 16.68
N ILE A 684 25.29 19.25 17.41
CA ILE A 684 26.35 18.26 17.61
C ILE A 684 26.08 17.07 16.69
N VAL A 685 27.07 16.66 15.90
CA VAL A 685 27.02 15.45 15.06
C VAL A 685 27.93 14.38 15.65
N LEU A 686 27.39 13.17 15.79
CA LEU A 686 28.11 12.03 16.34
C LEU A 686 29.29 11.66 15.43
N GLY A 687 30.49 11.67 16.01
CA GLY A 687 31.72 11.30 15.30
C GLY A 687 32.41 12.46 14.59
N GLU A 688 31.82 13.66 14.56
CA GLU A 688 32.46 14.85 14.02
C GLU A 688 32.95 15.79 15.13
N PRO A 689 33.98 16.62 14.88
CA PRO A 689 34.38 17.68 15.79
C PRO A 689 33.20 18.63 16.08
N MET A 690 33.12 19.17 17.30
CA MET A 690 31.97 20.01 17.69
C MET A 690 31.81 21.27 16.82
N GLU A 691 32.88 21.78 16.22
CA GLU A 691 32.89 23.09 15.55
C GLU A 691 32.16 23.16 14.20
N THR A 692 31.75 22.03 13.61
CA THR A 692 31.33 21.96 12.20
C THR A 692 29.97 22.61 11.90
N TYR A 693 29.05 22.71 12.87
CA TYR A 693 27.69 23.24 12.65
C TYR A 693 27.30 24.27 13.71
N ARG A 694 27.66 25.54 13.49
CA ARG A 694 27.01 26.64 14.19
C ARG A 694 25.65 26.91 13.55
N SER A 695 24.64 27.19 14.36
CA SER A 695 23.34 27.61 13.84
C SER A 695 23.50 28.96 13.16
N ASP A 696 23.70 28.98 11.85
CA ASP A 696 23.68 30.22 11.10
C ASP A 696 22.30 30.86 11.25
N SER A 697 22.29 32.07 11.78
CA SER A 697 21.13 32.90 12.09
C SER A 697 20.34 33.38 10.85
N SER A 698 20.56 32.78 9.67
CA SER A 698 20.03 33.23 8.38
C SER A 698 18.96 32.33 7.76
N ALA A 699 18.62 31.18 8.35
CA ALA A 699 17.58 30.28 7.81
C ALA A 699 16.20 30.46 8.49
N ILE A 700 15.69 31.68 8.57
CA ILE A 700 14.25 31.95 8.75
C ILE A 700 13.83 32.93 7.65
N PHE A 701 13.53 32.40 6.46
CA PHE A 701 12.63 33.06 5.51
C PHE A 701 11.45 32.13 5.26
N GLY A 702 10.29 32.52 5.76
CA GLY A 702 9.06 31.76 5.59
C GLY A 702 7.98 31.97 6.64
N VAL A 703 7.92 33.12 7.31
CA VAL A 703 6.72 33.53 8.07
C VAL A 703 6.45 35.00 7.78
N SER A 704 5.57 35.26 6.81
CA SER A 704 5.00 36.59 6.61
C SER A 704 3.93 36.86 7.66
N GLY A 705 4.05 37.97 8.37
CA GLY A 705 2.93 38.67 9.00
C GLY A 705 2.89 38.59 10.52
N ILE A 706 3.48 39.60 11.17
CA ILE A 706 2.84 40.55 12.09
C ILE A 706 3.95 41.54 12.48
N ALA A 707 3.97 42.70 11.81
CA ALA A 707 4.77 43.83 12.28
C ALA A 707 4.03 44.43 13.47
N LEU A 708 4.63 44.35 14.66
CA LEU A 708 4.29 45.23 15.75
C LEU A 708 5.14 46.48 15.59
N ASP A 709 4.41 47.57 15.42
CA ASP A 709 4.84 48.95 15.30
C ASP A 709 5.38 49.42 16.67
N GLU A 710 6.67 49.71 16.78
CA GLU A 710 7.24 50.45 17.90
C GLU A 710 8.24 51.52 17.41
N SER A 711 7.82 52.76 17.64
CA SER A 711 8.59 53.97 17.97
C SER A 711 9.47 54.64 16.91
N ASP A 712 8.98 55.80 16.44
CA ASP A 712 9.53 57.13 16.74
C ASP A 712 11.03 57.19 17.11
N GLU A 713 11.87 57.70 16.20
CA GLU A 713 12.42 59.07 16.31
C GLU A 713 13.17 59.49 15.03
N PRO A 714 13.27 60.81 14.75
CA PRO A 714 13.69 61.34 13.46
C PRO A 714 15.17 61.73 13.45
N SER A 715 15.85 61.57 12.32
CA SER A 715 17.12 62.26 12.09
C SER A 715 17.26 62.74 10.64
N GLU A 716 17.69 63.98 10.56
CA GLU A 716 17.70 64.91 9.43
C GLU A 716 18.64 64.53 8.28
N ASP A 717 18.17 64.89 7.09
CA ASP A 717 18.78 65.34 5.82
C ASP A 717 20.20 64.94 5.33
N PRO A 718 20.39 64.93 3.98
CA PRO A 718 21.52 64.33 3.28
C PRO A 718 22.50 65.35 2.66
N LEU A 719 23.78 65.00 2.52
CA LEU A 719 24.71 65.72 1.63
C LEU A 719 25.73 64.79 0.94
N LEU A 720 25.50 64.61 -0.37
CA LEU A 720 26.40 64.89 -1.51
C LEU A 720 27.88 64.45 -1.57
N ALA A 721 28.21 63.86 -2.74
CA ALA A 721 29.43 63.98 -3.58
C ALA A 721 30.17 62.63 -3.78
N SER A 722 30.11 61.94 -4.93
CA SER A 722 30.50 62.22 -6.34
C SER A 722 31.77 61.46 -6.75
N LYS A 723 31.58 60.49 -7.66
CA LYS A 723 32.41 60.07 -8.82
C LYS A 723 33.95 60.11 -8.73
N SER A 724 34.60 58.98 -9.01
CA SER A 724 35.42 58.77 -10.22
C SER A 724 36.10 57.38 -10.26
N ASP A 725 35.87 56.67 -11.37
CA ASP A 725 36.73 55.64 -11.99
C ASP A 725 37.84 56.38 -12.81
N PRO A 726 38.89 55.77 -13.43
CA PRO A 726 39.10 54.34 -13.74
C PRO A 726 40.58 53.81 -13.67
N SER A 727 40.73 52.53 -14.07
CA SER A 727 41.84 51.94 -14.88
C SER A 727 42.86 50.97 -14.23
N THR A 728 42.69 49.68 -14.60
CA THR A 728 43.62 48.76 -15.31
C THR A 728 45.05 48.51 -14.79
N ILE A 729 45.40 47.21 -14.67
CA ILE A 729 46.58 46.48 -15.23
C ILE A 729 47.12 45.39 -14.25
N GLU A 730 47.11 44.12 -14.70
CA GLU A 730 47.88 42.99 -14.14
C GLU A 730 49.41 43.13 -14.37
N PRO A 731 50.28 42.31 -13.75
CA PRO A 731 50.73 41.14 -14.53
C PRO A 731 51.06 39.86 -13.71
N SER A 732 51.03 38.76 -14.46
CA SER A 732 51.54 37.41 -14.18
C SER A 732 53.05 37.34 -13.89
N ALA A 733 53.48 36.27 -13.19
CA ALA A 733 54.79 35.63 -13.39
C ALA A 733 54.80 34.15 -12.96
N THR A 734 55.09 33.29 -13.94
CA THR A 734 55.43 31.86 -13.89
C THR A 734 56.95 31.68 -13.68
N ILE A 735 57.43 30.50 -13.21
CA ILE A 735 58.66 29.74 -13.59
C ILE A 735 58.77 28.50 -12.64
N VAL A 736 58.59 27.23 -13.10
CA VAL A 736 59.56 26.25 -13.69
C VAL A 736 60.52 25.68 -12.62
N ASP A 737 60.94 24.41 -12.48
CA ASP A 737 60.64 23.04 -12.96
C ASP A 737 61.73 22.12 -12.31
N ALA A 738 61.61 20.79 -12.46
CA ALA A 738 62.67 19.75 -12.49
C ALA A 738 62.68 18.59 -11.45
N SER A 739 62.40 17.41 -12.03
CA SER A 739 62.60 15.98 -11.73
C SER A 739 63.87 15.47 -11.00
N HIS A 740 63.76 14.36 -10.25
CA HIS A 740 64.39 13.02 -10.55
C HIS A 740 64.18 12.00 -9.39
N ASP A 741 63.87 10.74 -9.77
CA ASP A 741 63.78 9.47 -9.00
C ASP A 741 65.11 8.65 -9.14
N PRO A 742 65.33 7.40 -8.62
CA PRO A 742 64.69 6.57 -7.56
C PRO A 742 65.68 5.72 -6.67
N GLU A 743 65.12 4.74 -5.92
CA GLU A 743 65.68 3.49 -5.28
C GLU A 743 65.93 3.52 -3.74
N ASN A 744 65.61 2.50 -2.89
CA ASN A 744 64.90 1.20 -2.92
C ASN A 744 64.91 0.57 -1.47
N ILE A 745 64.09 -0.48 -1.20
CA ILE A 745 64.23 -1.56 -0.14
C ILE A 745 63.75 -1.21 1.31
N GLU A 746 62.91 -1.95 2.09
CA GLU A 746 62.30 -3.30 2.10
C GLU A 746 61.11 -3.35 3.13
N THR A 747 60.15 -4.27 2.92
CA THR A 747 59.09 -4.73 3.84
C THR A 747 59.55 -6.02 4.57
N PRO A 748 58.80 -6.64 5.55
CA PRO A 748 57.67 -7.52 5.18
C PRO A 748 56.52 -7.69 6.22
N ILE A 749 55.37 -8.11 5.70
CA ILE A 749 54.24 -8.77 6.38
C ILE A 749 54.21 -10.23 5.91
N CYS A 750 53.85 -11.19 6.77
CA CYS A 750 53.14 -12.40 6.33
C CYS A 750 52.33 -13.06 7.45
N GLN A 751 51.04 -13.28 7.18
CA GLN A 751 50.13 -14.25 7.80
C GLN A 751 50.46 -15.69 7.32
N PRO A 752 49.86 -16.77 7.86
CA PRO A 752 48.42 -17.10 7.74
C PRO A 752 47.59 -16.88 9.00
#